data_AF-A0A9N8PE86-F1
#
_entry.id   AF-A0A9N8PE86-F1
#
_cell.length_a   1.000
_cell.length_b   1.000
_cell.length_c   1.000
_cell.angle_alpha   90.00
_cell.angle_beta   90.00
_cell.angle_gamma   90.00
#
_symmetry.space_group_name_H-M   'P 1'
#
loop_
_entity.id
_entity.type
_entity.pdbx_description
1 polymer ?
#
loop_
_entity_poly.entity_id
_entity_poly.type
_entity_poly.pdbx_seq_one_letter_code
_entity_poly.pdbx_strand_id
1 'polypeptide(L)'
;MPGRIVMDSHAAPQTNGLNKDPPTMASTAPAQPSALANGYSNGTTKEEEKALPPELEHWAHTYVPMGTLLERMAQQCYFDLGEVIEQMADLNIGTPQTNGASTAAPDVSKASVDKKLRLMNFANTQQARFIKALVLSDWARNMGDMDKLIELRMWLTQQDEASTQVGDAIMQMKHNMIGAKMPNPNIQGALELLSTSKAPWLPSLGYIAPKPLSAQKLLKTLRDMNFVLSVRLNLHEQLPSHFCNYSIANGRATFVVPNEFELDLAVTDEDTTSPFYFIDIRFLFSDAPPLADGFARAHLEGKVNQLLQMEGLSAAYDFLHGFVLTHKITLLRIQASDLARTRWTECLHVEPVHRSLIVQYWTGQPGGKSWIEVGIMKGHNAENADRPHTPARMNIRWFRAGKEVPDAKFDIDPASPSMEHILNQVTAAHMTLRLETVENQLLAISPLKSALDLDLKASLTDPNACALSMKLGKHGLETSLRIVPVNGNISISPVSAASIDVERRLHSDPTIDAAQILSYLNCKLVQDQITRQAVQAGWLLMPTAQQGDVNKIFAEQIIRRTTFTRHGWGEDWAICLTISLQGVKWWIVRLASTSPTSRIINTAETLSIPTSTRSFDRHTLMLIESRAVAQVSLSNISSQLRNAKISHEIRHVSPAAAQTNITASPLSASTTTAVIGIKFEDCMQPSSVSERKLWKPWCCSTMVLTHHGVDESAKDAVKVVHVLKTNLTPETAQILAPLAGKGTSNQDIVFAANGILALQLRTHFGVDLIGAVKSKLRRVERLAICLAAITKRSFIVEKVAVTGLVFRYSTASSQQLKAGILFSDDAAQPMQLRFAAEDSTNPHRCVQPLLQNLLLAPPGVSSMIEEKARVEKLFDTLHTTTPLLSACAIIESKDPAAKTSRIASRNLTHLRIRYCSPLPSLTLNIEALRKEGKNLWSITVLKDQTPEYDQALDLLQQVWQGKDVDGVKGFRTGIVAQVGAVEKVLLDLDGVVRGQGGDGQGHEVVVLD
;
A
#
# COMPACT_ATOMS: atom_id res chain seq x y z
N MET A 1 -9.94 73.31 5.97
CA MET A 1 -11.07 74.23 5.69
C MET A 1 -12.08 73.50 4.83
N PRO A 2 -13.39 73.73 5.00
CA PRO A 2 -14.07 74.16 6.24
C PRO A 2 -15.38 73.36 6.47
N GLY A 3 -15.97 73.28 7.66
CA GLY A 3 -15.62 73.83 8.96
C GLY A 3 -16.76 73.69 9.97
N ARG A 4 -16.38 73.89 11.25
CA ARG A 4 -17.12 74.53 12.35
C ARG A 4 -18.30 73.76 13.01
N ILE A 5 -18.51 73.73 14.34
CA ILE A 5 -17.80 74.24 15.54
C ILE A 5 -18.62 73.77 16.78
N VAL A 6 -17.96 73.35 17.89
CA VAL A 6 -18.28 73.66 19.33
C VAL A 6 -19.52 72.97 19.98
N MET A 7 -19.57 72.54 21.26
CA MET A 7 -18.78 72.72 22.50
C MET A 7 -19.05 71.55 23.48
N ASP A 8 -18.06 71.26 24.34
CA ASP A 8 -18.11 70.85 25.75
C ASP A 8 -19.40 70.30 26.40
N SER A 9 -19.30 69.15 27.08
CA SER A 9 -19.15 69.14 28.55
C SER A 9 -19.15 67.72 29.14
N HIS A 10 -18.09 67.42 29.89
CA HIS A 10 -17.97 66.45 31.00
C HIS A 10 -19.11 65.46 31.25
N ALA A 11 -18.88 64.20 30.87
CA ALA A 11 -19.58 63.05 31.43
C ALA A 11 -19.12 62.82 32.87
N ALA A 12 -20.05 63.01 33.81
CA ALA A 12 -19.93 62.58 35.19
C ALA A 12 -20.03 61.04 35.30
N PRO A 13 -19.40 60.42 36.31
CA PRO A 13 -19.39 58.98 36.48
C PRO A 13 -20.77 58.45 36.92
N GLN A 14 -21.18 57.33 36.31
CA GLN A 14 -22.33 56.55 36.76
C GLN A 14 -22.04 55.97 38.14
N THR A 15 -22.70 56.49 39.16
CA THR A 15 -22.75 55.90 40.49
C THR A 15 -23.97 54.99 40.60
N ASN A 16 -23.68 53.75 40.99
CA ASN A 16 -24.55 52.69 41.51
C ASN A 16 -25.94 53.14 41.96
N GLY A 17 -26.96 52.57 41.30
CA GLY A 17 -28.33 52.53 41.78
C GLY A 17 -28.42 51.71 43.07
N LEU A 18 -28.46 52.41 44.19
CA LEU A 18 -29.05 51.94 45.44
C LEU A 18 -30.57 52.16 45.33
N ASN A 19 -31.32 51.11 44.99
CA ASN A 19 -32.75 51.08 45.26
C ASN A 19 -32.94 50.97 46.79
N LYS A 20 -33.06 52.12 47.44
CA LYS A 20 -33.82 52.27 48.68
C LYS A 20 -35.20 52.77 48.27
N ASP A 21 -36.15 51.86 48.15
CA ASP A 21 -37.55 52.27 48.12
C ASP A 21 -38.03 52.53 49.56
N PRO A 22 -38.55 53.73 49.84
CA PRO A 22 -39.18 54.11 51.10
C PRO A 22 -40.63 53.58 51.18
N PRO A 23 -41.22 53.49 52.40
CA PRO A 23 -42.60 53.04 52.55
C PRO A 23 -43.54 54.14 52.05
N THR A 24 -44.29 53.84 51.00
CA THR A 24 -45.33 54.75 50.50
C THR A 24 -46.64 54.41 51.20
N MET A 25 -47.04 55.29 52.12
CA MET A 25 -48.42 55.43 52.57
C MET A 25 -49.18 56.38 51.62
N ALA A 26 -50.43 56.00 51.34
CA ALA A 26 -51.60 56.82 51.02
C ALA A 26 -51.84 57.34 49.58
N SER A 27 -52.99 56.89 49.04
CA SER A 27 -54.05 57.65 48.34
C SER A 27 -54.96 56.58 47.70
N THR A 28 -56.13 56.17 48.21
CA THR A 28 -57.32 56.88 48.70
C THR A 28 -57.73 58.09 47.87
N ALA A 29 -58.56 57.82 46.86
CA ALA A 29 -59.64 58.71 46.44
C ALA A 29 -60.79 57.86 45.85
N PRO A 30 -62.06 58.27 45.98
CA PRO A 30 -62.64 59.10 47.01
C PRO A 30 -63.89 58.45 47.66
N ALA A 31 -64.12 58.80 48.92
CA ALA A 31 -65.45 58.77 49.49
C ALA A 31 -66.39 59.68 48.67
N GLN A 32 -67.57 59.21 48.33
CA GLN A 32 -68.73 60.09 48.23
C GLN A 32 -69.38 60.16 49.62
N PRO A 33 -69.48 61.36 50.21
CA PRO A 33 -70.01 61.57 51.56
C PRO A 33 -71.50 61.92 51.53
N SER A 34 -72.26 61.41 52.50
CA SER A 34 -73.30 62.10 53.29
C SER A 34 -74.27 61.05 53.85
N ALA A 35 -74.64 60.98 55.13
CA ALA A 35 -74.58 61.99 56.16
C ALA A 35 -74.46 61.34 57.56
N LEU A 36 -73.58 61.89 58.39
CA LEU A 36 -73.83 61.97 59.83
C LEU A 36 -74.92 63.03 60.02
N ALA A 37 -76.08 62.60 60.50
CA ALA A 37 -77.02 63.47 61.19
C ALA A 37 -77.03 63.05 62.67
N ASN A 38 -76.13 63.66 63.46
CA ASN A 38 -76.43 63.85 64.88
C ASN A 38 -77.41 65.01 64.98
N GLY A 39 -78.64 64.69 65.34
CA GLY A 39 -79.68 65.67 65.65
C GLY A 39 -80.78 65.00 66.44
N TYR A 40 -80.77 65.17 67.75
CA TYR A 40 -81.94 64.91 68.58
C TYR A 40 -83.14 65.67 68.02
N SER A 41 -84.24 64.97 67.71
CA SER A 41 -85.59 65.47 68.00
C SER A 41 -86.61 64.34 67.94
N ASN A 42 -87.10 64.00 69.13
CA ASN A 42 -88.40 63.41 69.47
C ASN A 42 -89.29 62.88 68.34
N GLY A 43 -89.63 61.60 68.50
CA GLY A 43 -90.99 61.12 68.33
C GLY A 43 -91.46 60.92 66.89
N THR A 44 -91.44 59.69 66.43
CA THR A 44 -92.63 59.05 65.85
C THR A 44 -92.36 57.57 65.62
N THR A 45 -93.10 56.75 66.35
CA THR A 45 -93.28 55.31 66.17
C THR A 45 -93.59 54.98 64.70
N LYS A 46 -92.81 54.11 64.07
CA LYS A 46 -93.25 53.28 62.95
C LYS A 46 -92.66 51.87 63.06
N GLU A 47 -93.57 50.99 63.45
CA GLU A 47 -93.74 49.56 63.19
C GLU A 47 -92.52 48.74 62.72
N GLU A 48 -92.19 47.76 63.56
CA GLU A 48 -91.26 46.66 63.33
C GLU A 48 -91.71 45.79 62.14
N GLU A 49 -91.09 45.98 60.98
CA GLU A 49 -90.92 44.86 60.04
C GLU A 49 -89.98 43.86 60.71
N LYS A 50 -90.43 42.61 60.86
CA LYS A 50 -89.60 41.48 61.30
C LYS A 50 -88.42 41.31 60.33
N ALA A 51 -87.33 42.01 60.59
CA ALA A 51 -86.07 41.86 59.88
C ALA A 51 -85.57 40.44 60.10
N LEU A 52 -85.41 39.69 59.00
CA LEU A 52 -84.69 38.42 59.00
C LEU A 52 -83.29 38.65 59.61
N PRO A 53 -82.73 37.65 60.32
CA PRO A 53 -81.37 37.77 60.84
C PRO A 53 -80.39 38.11 59.70
N PRO A 54 -79.36 38.91 59.97
CA PRO A 54 -78.38 39.31 58.96
C PRO A 54 -77.72 38.07 58.34
N GLU A 55 -77.57 38.06 57.01
CA GLU A 55 -76.92 36.96 56.31
C GLU A 55 -75.46 36.85 56.76
N LEU A 56 -75.08 35.66 57.26
CA LEU A 56 -73.70 35.36 57.64
C LEU A 56 -72.88 35.03 56.39
N GLU A 57 -71.60 35.41 56.41
CA GLU A 57 -70.65 35.04 55.36
C GLU A 57 -70.44 33.53 55.33
N HIS A 58 -70.51 32.93 54.14
CA HIS A 58 -70.38 31.48 53.95
C HIS A 58 -68.91 31.07 53.75
N TRP A 59 -68.38 30.24 54.65
CA TRP A 59 -66.96 29.83 54.66
C TRP A 59 -66.69 28.53 53.86
N ALA A 60 -67.33 28.37 52.70
CA ALA A 60 -67.21 27.14 51.90
C ALA A 60 -65.77 26.76 51.48
N HIS A 61 -64.89 27.75 51.34
CA HIS A 61 -63.51 27.56 50.86
C HIS A 61 -62.61 26.82 51.87
N THR A 62 -63.02 26.73 53.14
CA THR A 62 -62.27 25.98 54.17
C THR A 62 -62.56 24.47 54.18
N TYR A 63 -63.46 23.97 53.33
CA TYR A 63 -63.87 22.56 53.29
C TYR A 63 -63.34 21.80 52.07
N VAL A 64 -63.17 20.48 52.22
CA VAL A 64 -62.86 19.56 51.11
C VAL A 64 -64.09 18.69 50.82
N PRO A 65 -64.60 18.65 49.58
CA PRO A 65 -65.76 17.81 49.25
C PRO A 65 -65.49 16.31 49.45
N MET A 66 -66.39 15.62 50.17
CA MET A 66 -66.26 14.19 50.47
C MET A 66 -66.20 13.32 49.21
N GLY A 67 -66.91 13.71 48.14
CA GLY A 67 -66.86 13.02 46.84
C GLY A 67 -65.46 13.00 46.25
N THR A 68 -64.75 14.14 46.26
CA THR A 68 -63.37 14.24 45.77
C THR A 68 -62.40 13.42 46.62
N LEU A 69 -62.63 13.35 47.94
CA LEU A 69 -61.81 12.51 48.82
C LEU A 69 -61.97 11.02 48.48
N LEU A 70 -63.21 10.54 48.34
CA LEU A 70 -63.50 9.14 48.01
C LEU A 70 -62.99 8.76 46.62
N GLU A 71 -63.13 9.65 45.64
CA GLU A 71 -62.61 9.44 44.28
C GLU A 71 -61.09 9.25 44.29
N ARG A 72 -60.36 10.15 44.97
CA ARG A 72 -58.91 10.05 45.10
C ARG A 72 -58.49 8.82 45.88
N MET A 73 -59.22 8.43 46.92
CA MET A 73 -58.96 7.20 47.67
C MET A 73 -59.15 5.95 46.81
N ALA A 74 -60.17 5.92 45.94
CA ALA A 74 -60.39 4.82 45.00
C ALA A 74 -59.29 4.74 43.94
N GLN A 75 -58.89 5.88 43.37
CA GLN A 75 -57.75 5.98 42.45
C GLN A 75 -56.46 5.49 43.11
N GLN A 76 -56.15 5.94 44.32
CA GLN A 76 -54.97 5.49 45.06
C GLN A 76 -55.00 3.99 45.35
N CYS A 77 -56.15 3.44 45.74
CA CYS A 77 -56.30 1.99 45.95
C CYS A 77 -56.00 1.20 44.67
N TYR A 78 -56.45 1.70 43.52
CA TYR A 78 -56.19 1.08 42.22
C TYR A 78 -54.70 1.14 41.84
N PHE A 79 -54.04 2.29 42.03
CA PHE A 79 -52.60 2.43 41.79
C PHE A 79 -51.78 1.52 42.71
N ASP A 80 -52.06 1.55 44.02
CA ASP A 80 -51.39 0.72 45.03
C ASP A 80 -51.57 -0.78 44.70
N LEU A 81 -52.73 -1.18 44.18
CA LEU A 81 -52.96 -2.57 43.74
C LEU A 81 -52.13 -2.92 42.50
N GLY A 82 -52.10 -2.03 41.50
CA GLY A 82 -51.29 -2.21 40.29
C GLY A 82 -49.81 -2.40 40.62
N GLU A 83 -49.27 -1.56 41.50
CA GLU A 83 -47.88 -1.65 41.97
C GLU A 83 -47.60 -2.98 42.67
N VAL A 84 -48.49 -3.42 43.57
CA VAL A 84 -48.34 -4.72 44.27
C VAL A 84 -48.42 -5.89 43.29
N ILE A 85 -49.25 -5.82 42.24
CA ILE A 85 -49.34 -6.85 41.20
C ILE A 85 -48.04 -6.95 40.39
N GLU A 86 -47.48 -5.82 39.96
CA GLU A 86 -46.20 -5.79 39.23
C GLU A 86 -45.06 -6.37 40.09
N GLN A 87 -44.95 -5.93 41.34
CA GLN A 87 -43.96 -6.45 42.29
C GLN A 87 -44.12 -7.96 42.54
N MET A 88 -45.35 -8.48 42.53
CA MET A 88 -45.60 -9.92 42.64
C MET A 88 -45.34 -10.67 41.33
N ALA A 89 -45.43 -10.04 40.16
CA ALA A 89 -45.15 -10.67 38.87
C ALA A 89 -43.66 -11.00 38.69
N ASP A 90 -42.77 -10.14 39.19
CA ASP A 90 -41.31 -10.33 39.15
C ASP A 90 -40.81 -11.53 39.97
N LEU A 91 -41.59 -11.98 40.95
CA LEU A 91 -41.25 -13.12 41.80
C LEU A 91 -41.62 -14.44 41.09
N ASN A 92 -40.65 -15.06 40.41
CA ASN A 92 -40.85 -16.31 39.66
C ASN A 92 -41.13 -17.52 40.59
N ILE A 93 -42.28 -18.20 40.40
CA ILE A 93 -42.58 -19.49 41.04
C ILE A 93 -42.25 -20.57 40.01
N GLY A 94 -41.21 -21.37 40.26
CA GLY A 94 -40.80 -22.45 39.35
C GLY A 94 -41.92 -23.47 39.14
N THR A 95 -42.17 -23.87 37.89
CA THR A 95 -43.17 -24.90 37.55
C THR A 95 -42.76 -26.26 38.12
N PRO A 96 -43.63 -26.99 38.85
CA PRO A 96 -43.32 -28.34 39.28
C PRO A 96 -43.22 -29.29 38.07
N GLN A 97 -42.12 -30.04 37.99
CA GLN A 97 -41.94 -31.10 36.99
C GLN A 97 -43.02 -32.18 37.14
N THR A 98 -43.71 -32.45 36.05
CA THR A 98 -44.63 -33.58 35.87
C THR A 98 -43.87 -34.91 35.89
N ASN A 99 -44.09 -35.72 36.93
CA ASN A 99 -44.12 -37.17 36.84
C ASN A 99 -45.25 -37.68 37.75
N GLY A 100 -46.07 -38.58 37.21
CA GLY A 100 -47.41 -38.87 37.68
C GLY A 100 -47.56 -39.29 39.15
N ALA A 101 -48.78 -39.06 39.65
CA ALA A 101 -49.31 -39.43 40.97
C ALA A 101 -48.71 -38.70 42.18
N SER A 102 -49.32 -37.58 42.56
CA SER A 102 -49.48 -37.25 43.99
C SER A 102 -50.46 -36.10 44.20
N THR A 103 -51.25 -36.25 45.25
CA THR A 103 -52.18 -35.31 45.86
C THR A 103 -51.59 -33.91 46.06
N ALA A 104 -52.43 -32.88 45.89
CA ALA A 104 -52.12 -31.47 46.08
C ALA A 104 -51.47 -31.20 47.45
N ALA A 105 -50.14 -31.20 47.49
CA ALA A 105 -49.36 -30.68 48.61
C ALA A 105 -49.27 -29.15 48.47
N PRO A 106 -49.43 -28.38 49.57
CA PRO A 106 -49.34 -26.93 49.50
C PRO A 106 -47.92 -26.49 49.10
N ASP A 107 -47.82 -25.63 48.09
CA ASP A 107 -46.55 -24.99 47.68
C ASP A 107 -46.07 -24.04 48.79
N VAL A 108 -45.00 -24.43 49.48
CA VAL A 108 -44.35 -23.69 50.58
C VAL A 108 -43.11 -22.93 50.11
N SER A 109 -42.98 -22.66 48.80
CA SER A 109 -41.84 -21.88 48.30
C SER A 109 -41.81 -20.49 48.94
N LYS A 110 -40.61 -20.02 49.29
CA LYS A 110 -40.39 -18.69 49.91
C LYS A 110 -41.01 -17.56 49.07
N ALA A 111 -40.98 -17.71 47.74
CA ALA A 111 -41.60 -16.77 46.81
C ALA A 111 -43.14 -16.78 46.88
N SER A 112 -43.77 -17.95 47.03
CA SER A 112 -45.24 -18.08 47.19
C SER A 112 -45.72 -17.46 48.51
N VAL A 113 -44.97 -17.64 49.60
CA VAL A 113 -45.28 -17.03 50.91
C VAL A 113 -45.14 -15.51 50.85
N ASP A 114 -44.09 -14.98 50.21
CA ASP A 114 -43.88 -13.52 50.13
C ASP A 114 -44.96 -12.82 49.30
N LYS A 115 -45.41 -13.43 48.19
CA LYS A 115 -46.57 -12.92 47.42
C LYS A 115 -47.84 -12.81 48.27
N LYS A 116 -48.16 -13.87 49.02
CA LYS A 116 -49.35 -13.90 49.90
C LYS A 116 -49.28 -12.85 51.00
N LEU A 117 -48.10 -12.66 51.60
CA LEU A 117 -47.90 -11.65 52.64
C LEU A 117 -48.06 -10.22 52.10
N ARG A 118 -47.51 -9.92 50.92
CA ARG A 118 -47.63 -8.61 50.27
C ARG A 118 -49.08 -8.27 49.94
N LEU A 119 -49.82 -9.22 49.36
CA LEU A 119 -51.25 -9.02 49.06
C LEU A 119 -52.07 -8.83 50.34
N MET A 120 -51.77 -9.59 51.41
CA MET A 120 -52.46 -9.45 52.69
C MET A 120 -52.20 -8.07 53.34
N ASN A 121 -50.95 -7.60 53.30
CA ASN A 121 -50.59 -6.28 53.83
C ASN A 121 -51.26 -5.15 53.05
N PHE A 122 -51.33 -5.26 51.72
CA PHE A 122 -52.11 -4.34 50.90
C PHE A 122 -53.58 -4.32 51.32
N ALA A 123 -54.22 -5.49 51.41
CA ALA A 123 -55.64 -5.60 51.77
C ALA A 123 -55.94 -4.99 53.15
N ASN A 124 -55.13 -5.29 54.16
CA ASN A 124 -55.28 -4.73 55.50
C ASN A 124 -55.11 -3.20 55.52
N THR A 125 -54.14 -2.68 54.75
CA THR A 125 -53.86 -1.25 54.68
C THR A 125 -55.01 -0.49 54.02
N GLN A 126 -55.52 -0.99 52.88
CA GLN A 126 -56.67 -0.36 52.22
C GLN A 126 -57.94 -0.49 53.06
N GLN A 127 -58.17 -1.63 53.71
CA GLN A 127 -59.30 -1.81 54.61
C GLN A 127 -59.29 -0.76 55.73
N ALA A 128 -58.13 -0.51 56.37
CA ALA A 128 -58.02 0.53 57.39
C ALA A 128 -58.34 1.94 56.85
N ARG A 129 -57.93 2.26 55.62
CA ARG A 129 -58.26 3.53 54.96
C ARG A 129 -59.76 3.65 54.68
N PHE A 130 -60.40 2.61 54.15
CA PHE A 130 -61.84 2.62 53.91
C PHE A 130 -62.68 2.66 55.19
N ILE A 131 -62.21 2.06 56.28
CA ILE A 131 -62.84 2.19 57.60
C ILE A 131 -62.81 3.65 58.07
N LYS A 132 -61.68 4.36 57.89
CA LYS A 132 -61.62 5.80 58.23
C LYS A 132 -62.56 6.64 57.37
N ALA A 133 -62.65 6.33 56.07
CA ALA A 133 -63.60 6.99 55.18
C ALA A 133 -65.06 6.71 55.57
N LEU A 134 -65.36 5.51 56.05
CA LEU A 134 -66.67 5.16 56.58
C LEU A 134 -67.02 6.02 57.81
N VAL A 135 -66.09 6.16 58.76
CA VAL A 135 -66.29 7.05 59.92
C VAL A 135 -66.54 8.48 59.45
N LEU A 136 -65.73 9.01 58.54
CA LEU A 136 -65.92 10.36 57.99
C LEU A 136 -67.27 10.51 57.27
N SER A 137 -67.77 9.45 56.62
CA SER A 137 -69.07 9.48 55.96
C SER A 137 -70.23 9.62 56.96
N ASP A 138 -70.12 9.04 58.16
CA ASP A 138 -71.12 9.23 59.21
C ASP A 138 -71.11 10.65 59.76
N TRP A 139 -69.94 11.28 59.90
CA TRP A 139 -69.82 12.70 60.28
C TRP A 139 -70.30 13.65 59.19
N ALA A 140 -70.02 13.34 57.92
CA ALA A 140 -70.43 14.16 56.77
C ALA A 140 -71.96 14.28 56.65
N ARG A 141 -72.73 13.31 57.16
CA ARG A 141 -74.21 13.38 57.19
C ARG A 141 -74.74 14.55 58.02
N ASN A 142 -73.99 14.96 59.04
CA ASN A 142 -74.35 16.09 59.91
C ASN A 142 -73.65 17.40 59.49
N MET A 143 -72.98 17.41 58.33
CA MET A 143 -72.17 18.57 57.91
C MET A 143 -73.02 19.82 57.71
N GLY A 144 -74.28 19.70 57.26
CA GLY A 144 -75.15 20.86 57.05
C GLY A 144 -75.48 21.66 58.32
N ASP A 145 -75.48 21.02 59.50
CA ASP A 145 -75.65 21.71 60.78
C ASP A 145 -74.32 22.17 61.37
N MET A 146 -73.24 21.41 61.14
CA MET A 146 -71.89 21.84 61.50
C MET A 146 -71.44 23.07 60.72
N ASP A 147 -71.86 23.21 59.46
CA ASP A 147 -71.52 24.34 58.61
C ASP A 147 -72.05 25.66 59.21
N LYS A 148 -73.33 25.67 59.60
CA LYS A 148 -73.96 26.80 60.30
C LYS A 148 -73.25 27.14 61.63
N LEU A 149 -72.81 26.12 62.38
CA LEU A 149 -72.09 26.33 63.63
C LEU A 149 -70.70 26.92 63.39
N ILE A 150 -70.02 26.52 62.32
CA ILE A 150 -68.72 27.05 61.93
C ILE A 150 -68.86 28.51 61.51
N GLU A 151 -69.83 28.83 60.66
CA GLU A 151 -70.13 30.21 60.25
C GLU A 151 -70.43 31.12 61.45
N LEU A 152 -71.31 30.65 62.34
CA LEU A 152 -71.68 31.41 63.53
C LEU A 152 -70.48 31.64 64.46
N ARG A 153 -69.62 30.63 64.62
CA ARG A 153 -68.37 30.77 65.38
C ARG A 153 -67.43 31.78 64.72
N MET A 154 -67.26 31.72 63.40
CA MET A 154 -66.37 32.63 62.68
C MET A 154 -66.85 34.08 62.83
N TRP A 155 -68.14 34.32 62.67
CA TRP A 155 -68.73 35.63 62.89
C TRP A 155 -68.55 36.15 64.32
N LEU A 156 -68.78 35.30 65.34
CA LEU A 156 -68.53 35.69 66.74
C LEU A 156 -67.06 36.03 66.99
N THR A 157 -66.14 35.33 66.33
CA THR A 157 -64.70 35.59 66.44
C THR A 157 -64.34 36.93 65.81
N GLN A 158 -64.90 37.26 64.65
CA GLN A 158 -64.72 38.56 64.00
C GLN A 158 -65.24 39.72 64.88
N GLN A 159 -66.37 39.53 65.56
CA GLN A 159 -66.94 40.56 66.43
C GLN A 159 -66.07 40.83 67.68
N ASP A 160 -65.47 39.77 68.25
CA ASP A 160 -64.53 39.90 69.36
C ASP A 160 -63.25 40.64 68.94
N GLU A 161 -62.72 40.31 67.76
CA GLU A 161 -61.56 40.99 67.19
C GLU A 161 -61.84 42.47 66.92
N ALA A 162 -62.99 42.79 66.30
CA ALA A 162 -63.40 44.17 66.05
C ALA A 162 -63.50 44.98 67.35
N SER A 163 -63.96 44.37 68.45
CA SER A 163 -64.04 45.02 69.76
C SER A 163 -62.65 45.37 70.31
N THR A 164 -61.67 44.50 70.10
CA THR A 164 -60.27 44.75 70.48
C THR A 164 -59.67 45.88 69.65
N GLN A 165 -59.89 45.90 68.33
CA GLN A 165 -59.39 46.93 67.43
C GLN A 165 -59.90 48.34 67.80
N VAL A 166 -61.13 48.46 68.29
CA VAL A 166 -61.66 49.74 68.80
C VAL A 166 -60.86 50.23 70.01
N GLY A 167 -60.48 49.34 70.93
CA GLY A 167 -59.64 49.66 72.08
C GLY A 167 -58.28 50.22 71.67
N ASP A 168 -57.64 49.58 70.70
CA ASP A 168 -56.35 50.02 70.17
C ASP A 168 -56.46 51.38 69.47
N ALA A 169 -57.51 51.59 68.67
CA ALA A 169 -57.75 52.87 68.01
C ALA A 169 -57.90 54.02 69.02
N ILE A 170 -58.59 53.79 70.15
CA ILE A 170 -58.72 54.78 71.23
C ILE A 170 -57.36 55.06 71.89
N MET A 171 -56.56 54.03 72.16
CA MET A 171 -55.23 54.19 72.73
C MET A 171 -54.29 54.97 71.79
N GLN A 172 -54.37 54.70 70.50
CA GLN A 172 -53.62 55.41 69.48
C GLN A 172 -54.08 56.87 69.38
N MET A 173 -55.38 57.13 69.48
CA MET A 173 -55.91 58.50 69.56
C MET A 173 -55.36 59.24 70.79
N LYS A 174 -55.31 58.58 71.97
CA LYS A 174 -54.71 59.14 73.19
C LYS A 174 -53.23 59.49 72.99
N HIS A 175 -52.47 58.61 72.32
CA HIS A 175 -51.06 58.87 72.02
C HIS A 175 -50.90 60.06 71.08
N ASN A 176 -51.73 60.14 70.03
CA ASN A 176 -51.72 61.25 69.08
C ASN A 176 -52.11 62.59 69.73
N MET A 177 -53.00 62.58 70.74
CA MET A 177 -53.35 63.79 71.50
C MET A 177 -52.19 64.38 72.32
N ILE A 178 -51.07 63.67 72.51
CA ILE A 178 -49.87 64.25 73.14
C ILE A 178 -49.37 65.44 72.32
N GLY A 179 -49.43 65.37 70.98
CA GLY A 179 -49.06 66.48 70.10
C GLY A 179 -50.02 67.68 70.17
N ALA A 180 -51.23 67.51 70.69
CA ALA A 180 -52.18 68.61 70.93
C ALA A 180 -51.92 69.34 72.26
N LYS A 181 -51.06 68.79 73.14
CA LYS A 181 -50.60 69.45 74.37
C LYS A 181 -49.29 70.19 74.08
N MET A 182 -49.20 71.45 74.49
CA MET A 182 -47.93 72.19 74.46
C MET A 182 -47.15 71.93 75.76
N PRO A 183 -45.95 71.34 75.71
CA PRO A 183 -45.11 71.16 76.90
C PRO A 183 -44.55 72.51 77.41
N ASN A 184 -44.14 72.56 78.68
CA ASN A 184 -43.46 73.72 79.24
C ASN A 184 -42.12 73.99 78.52
N PRO A 185 -41.78 75.25 78.19
CA PRO A 185 -40.55 75.56 77.47
C PRO A 185 -39.29 75.39 78.34
N ASN A 186 -38.25 74.76 77.79
CA ASN A 186 -36.94 74.62 78.44
C ASN A 186 -36.05 75.86 78.19
N ILE A 187 -36.24 76.89 79.01
CA ILE A 187 -35.53 78.18 78.89
C ILE A 187 -34.02 78.02 79.11
N GLN A 188 -33.60 77.10 79.99
CA GLN A 188 -32.19 76.87 80.32
C GLN A 188 -31.41 76.26 79.14
N GLY A 189 -31.97 75.25 78.48
CA GLY A 189 -31.37 74.64 77.29
C GLY A 189 -31.29 75.61 76.11
N ALA A 190 -32.28 76.50 75.97
CA ALA A 190 -32.26 77.54 74.94
C ALA A 190 -31.12 78.56 75.14
N LEU A 191 -30.83 78.95 76.38
CA LEU A 191 -29.73 79.89 76.70
C LEU A 191 -28.35 79.29 76.40
N GLU A 192 -28.15 78.01 76.71
CA GLU A 192 -26.88 77.32 76.45
C GLU A 192 -26.62 77.17 74.95
N LEU A 193 -27.66 76.84 74.18
CA LEU A 193 -27.59 76.71 72.72
C LEU A 193 -27.35 78.08 72.06
N LEU A 194 -27.96 79.16 72.57
CA LEU A 194 -27.74 80.51 72.08
C LEU A 194 -26.30 81.00 72.35
N SER A 195 -25.76 80.70 73.53
CA SER A 195 -24.44 81.19 73.95
C SER A 195 -23.27 80.41 73.34
N THR A 196 -23.40 79.09 73.23
CA THR A 196 -22.29 78.22 72.78
C THR A 196 -22.46 77.69 71.37
N SER A 197 -23.63 77.88 70.75
CA SER A 197 -24.05 77.21 69.50
C SER A 197 -23.97 75.67 69.54
N LYS A 198 -23.84 75.08 70.74
CA LYS A 198 -23.67 73.65 70.97
C LYS A 198 -24.59 73.20 72.11
N ALA A 199 -25.01 71.95 72.07
CA ALA A 199 -25.82 71.33 73.13
C ALA A 199 -25.07 70.09 73.66
N PRO A 200 -24.16 70.23 74.64
CA PRO A 200 -23.36 69.12 75.15
C PRO A 200 -24.21 68.05 75.88
N TRP A 201 -25.39 68.42 76.40
CA TRP A 201 -26.37 67.50 76.97
C TRP A 201 -27.14 66.70 75.91
N LEU A 202 -27.09 67.10 74.64
CA LEU A 202 -27.71 66.38 73.55
C LEU A 202 -26.67 65.44 72.93
N PRO A 203 -26.81 64.11 73.04
CA PRO A 203 -25.92 63.19 72.34
C PRO A 203 -26.01 63.46 70.84
N SER A 204 -24.87 63.46 70.16
CA SER A 204 -24.87 63.55 68.70
C SER A 204 -25.58 62.33 68.13
N LEU A 205 -26.79 62.54 67.61
CA LEU A 205 -27.63 61.47 67.07
C LEU A 205 -27.16 60.96 65.70
N GLY A 206 -26.01 61.45 65.20
CA GLY A 206 -25.42 61.03 63.93
C GLY A 206 -26.19 61.47 62.68
N TYR A 207 -27.26 62.27 62.83
CA TYR A 207 -28.07 62.73 61.70
C TYR A 207 -27.36 63.73 60.78
N ILE A 208 -26.35 64.45 61.29
CA ILE A 208 -25.52 65.35 60.50
C ILE A 208 -24.25 64.59 60.12
N ALA A 209 -24.03 64.43 58.81
CA ALA A 209 -22.82 63.83 58.30
C ALA A 209 -21.59 64.61 58.80
N PRO A 210 -20.54 63.94 59.33
CA PRO A 210 -19.32 64.62 59.72
C PRO A 210 -18.70 65.33 58.52
N LYS A 211 -17.97 66.42 58.77
CA LYS A 211 -17.30 67.16 57.69
C LYS A 211 -16.34 66.21 56.94
N PRO A 212 -16.33 66.24 55.60
CA PRO A 212 -15.43 65.38 54.84
C PRO A 212 -13.97 65.68 55.24
N LEU A 213 -13.17 64.62 55.33
CA LEU A 213 -11.75 64.74 55.62
C LEU A 213 -11.06 65.55 54.51
N SER A 214 -10.13 66.44 54.88
CA SER A 214 -9.31 67.14 53.90
C SER A 214 -8.30 66.18 53.26
N ALA A 215 -7.94 66.41 51.99
CA ALA A 215 -6.98 65.57 51.29
C ALA A 215 -5.62 65.46 52.03
N GLN A 216 -5.17 66.54 52.67
CA GLN A 216 -3.96 66.53 53.50
C GLN A 216 -4.08 65.64 54.73
N LYS A 217 -5.25 65.64 55.40
CA LYS A 217 -5.52 64.74 56.53
C LYS A 217 -5.57 63.29 56.07
N LEU A 218 -6.19 63.01 54.92
CA LEU A 218 -6.25 61.66 54.34
C LEU A 218 -4.85 61.14 53.99
N LEU A 219 -4.02 61.95 53.34
CA LEU A 219 -2.63 61.56 53.05
C LEU A 219 -1.81 61.33 54.33
N LYS A 220 -2.04 62.14 55.37
CA LYS A 220 -1.42 61.94 56.68
C LYS A 220 -1.86 60.60 57.28
N THR A 221 -3.16 60.31 57.33
CA THR A 221 -3.67 59.04 57.88
C THR A 221 -3.14 57.83 57.10
N LEU A 222 -3.01 57.89 55.78
CA LEU A 222 -2.42 56.79 55.00
C LEU A 222 -0.93 56.58 55.33
N ARG A 223 -0.17 57.65 55.62
CA ARG A 223 1.22 57.53 56.07
C ARG A 223 1.31 56.94 57.47
N ASP A 224 0.42 57.34 58.36
CA ASP A 224 0.34 56.80 59.71
C ASP A 224 -0.02 55.30 59.65
N MET A 225 -0.97 54.89 58.80
CA MET A 225 -1.29 53.48 58.54
C MET A 225 -0.11 52.69 57.97
N ASN A 226 0.68 53.26 57.05
CA ASN A 226 1.90 52.60 56.56
C ASN A 226 2.89 52.33 57.70
N PHE A 227 3.05 53.29 58.62
CA PHE A 227 3.92 53.14 59.77
C PHE A 227 3.43 52.01 60.68
N VAL A 228 2.15 52.01 61.05
CA VAL A 228 1.52 50.96 61.88
C VAL A 228 1.70 49.58 61.26
N LEU A 229 1.38 49.43 59.96
CA LEU A 229 1.59 48.18 59.22
C LEU A 229 3.05 47.72 59.25
N SER A 230 4.00 48.64 59.08
CA SER A 230 5.43 48.32 59.06
C SER A 230 5.94 47.86 60.43
N VAL A 231 5.45 48.45 61.52
CA VAL A 231 5.79 48.05 62.88
C VAL A 231 5.18 46.69 63.19
N ARG A 232 3.90 46.50 62.85
CA ARG A 232 3.16 45.28 63.14
C ARG A 232 3.72 44.06 62.41
N LEU A 233 3.97 44.16 61.09
CA LEU A 233 4.48 43.05 60.28
C LEU A 233 5.92 42.66 60.64
N ASN A 234 6.74 43.59 61.16
CA ASN A 234 8.12 43.30 61.53
C ASN A 234 8.28 42.80 62.97
N LEU A 235 7.44 43.25 63.91
CA LEU A 235 7.64 43.00 65.34
C LEU A 235 6.62 42.07 65.98
N HIS A 236 5.38 42.03 65.47
CA HIS A 236 4.24 41.43 66.18
C HIS A 236 3.60 40.25 65.47
N GLU A 237 3.91 40.02 64.20
CA GLU A 237 3.27 39.00 63.37
C GLU A 237 4.25 37.91 62.92
N GLN A 238 3.78 36.66 62.86
CA GLN A 238 4.56 35.55 62.29
C GLN A 238 4.14 35.32 60.84
N LEU A 239 4.97 35.79 59.91
CA LEU A 239 4.67 35.70 58.48
C LEU A 239 4.85 34.27 57.95
N PRO A 240 3.88 33.72 57.19
CA PRO A 240 4.09 32.54 56.37
C PRO A 240 5.26 32.74 55.40
N SER A 241 5.99 31.65 55.08
CA SER A 241 7.16 31.70 54.18
C SER A 241 6.86 32.38 52.83
N HIS A 242 5.66 32.19 52.30
CA HIS A 242 5.20 32.75 51.03
C HIS A 242 4.76 34.22 51.13
N PHE A 243 4.58 34.77 52.34
CA PHE A 243 4.23 36.17 52.60
C PHE A 243 5.44 37.03 53.01
N CYS A 244 6.65 36.47 52.99
CA CYS A 244 7.87 37.24 53.27
C CYS A 244 8.18 38.31 52.21
N ASN A 245 7.64 38.18 50.99
CA ASN A 245 7.76 39.19 49.95
C ASN A 245 6.56 40.14 49.98
N TYR A 246 6.71 41.30 50.63
CA TYR A 246 5.65 42.29 50.75
C TYR A 246 6.17 43.72 50.61
N SER A 247 5.27 44.64 50.28
CA SER A 247 5.53 46.08 50.23
C SER A 247 4.42 46.85 50.94
N ILE A 248 4.75 47.99 51.55
CA ILE A 248 3.78 48.81 52.28
C ILE A 248 3.71 50.18 51.62
N ALA A 249 2.53 50.55 51.13
CA ALA A 249 2.26 51.83 50.51
C ALA A 249 0.78 52.18 50.58
N ASN A 250 0.45 53.47 50.56
CA ASN A 250 -0.94 53.97 50.48
C ASN A 250 -1.90 53.35 51.52
N GLY A 251 -1.44 53.14 52.76
CA GLY A 251 -2.22 52.60 53.87
C GLY A 251 -2.50 51.10 53.82
N ARG A 252 -1.79 50.35 52.98
CA ARG A 252 -1.95 48.90 52.82
C ARG A 252 -0.62 48.16 52.70
N ALA A 253 -0.63 46.89 53.08
CA ALA A 253 0.45 45.94 52.87
C ALA A 253 0.07 45.01 51.71
N THR A 254 0.88 45.01 50.66
CA THR A 254 0.73 44.17 49.47
C THR A 254 1.70 43.00 49.55
N PHE A 255 1.17 41.79 49.72
CA PHE A 255 1.93 40.54 49.71
C PHE A 255 1.95 39.98 48.29
N VAL A 256 3.11 39.51 47.83
CA VAL A 256 3.30 39.00 46.46
C VAL A 256 3.69 37.52 46.52
N VAL A 257 2.76 36.64 46.13
CA VAL A 257 3.01 35.21 45.95
C VAL A 257 3.27 34.95 44.46
N PRO A 258 4.52 34.62 44.08
CA PRO A 258 4.90 34.52 42.67
C PRO A 258 4.06 33.47 41.93
N ASN A 259 3.64 33.81 40.70
CA ASN A 259 2.82 32.98 39.82
C ASN A 259 1.41 32.65 40.35
N GLU A 260 0.97 33.25 41.47
CA GLU A 260 -0.34 32.99 42.06
C GLU A 260 -1.16 34.25 42.22
N PHE A 261 -0.82 35.12 43.18
CA PHE A 261 -1.59 36.34 43.45
C PHE A 261 -0.80 37.39 44.24
N GLU A 262 -1.27 38.63 44.14
CA GLU A 262 -0.97 39.73 45.06
C GLU A 262 -2.18 39.94 45.99
N LEU A 263 -1.91 40.11 47.28
CA LEU A 263 -2.93 40.32 48.30
C LEU A 263 -2.69 41.65 49.01
N ASP A 264 -3.70 42.51 49.01
CA ASP A 264 -3.67 43.79 49.70
C ASP A 264 -4.44 43.69 51.02
N LEU A 265 -3.74 43.90 52.14
CA LEU A 265 -4.31 43.94 53.49
C LEU A 265 -4.13 45.32 54.14
N ALA A 266 -5.08 45.74 54.97
CA ALA A 266 -4.99 46.95 55.77
C ALA A 266 -5.30 46.66 57.25
N VAL A 267 -5.01 47.65 58.11
CA VAL A 267 -5.32 47.61 59.55
C VAL A 267 -6.14 48.87 59.89
N THR A 268 -7.08 48.75 60.82
CA THR A 268 -8.00 49.85 61.19
C THR A 268 -7.54 50.66 62.39
N ASP A 269 -6.69 50.12 63.27
CA ASP A 269 -6.21 50.78 64.49
C ASP A 269 -4.75 50.40 64.81
N GLU A 270 -4.11 51.12 65.74
CA GLU A 270 -2.75 50.82 66.21
C GLU A 270 -2.67 49.55 67.07
N ASP A 271 -3.81 49.08 67.61
CA ASP A 271 -3.87 47.88 68.43
C ASP A 271 -3.48 46.62 67.63
N THR A 272 -2.44 45.93 68.09
CA THR A 272 -1.94 44.68 67.52
C THR A 272 -2.93 43.52 67.61
N THR A 273 -3.95 43.61 68.46
CA THR A 273 -5.01 42.58 68.56
C THR A 273 -6.11 42.73 67.50
N SER A 274 -6.22 43.91 66.86
CA SER A 274 -7.17 44.14 65.77
C SER A 274 -6.86 43.22 64.57
N PRO A 275 -7.82 42.64 63.86
CA PRO A 275 -7.49 41.79 62.71
C PRO A 275 -6.98 42.60 61.51
N PHE A 276 -6.29 41.93 60.59
CA PHE A 276 -6.09 42.48 59.26
C PHE A 276 -7.41 42.44 58.47
N TYR A 277 -7.59 43.41 57.57
CA TYR A 277 -8.74 43.50 56.69
C TYR A 277 -8.30 43.33 55.23
N PHE A 278 -8.97 42.43 54.54
CA PHE A 278 -8.87 42.21 53.10
C PHE A 278 -9.33 43.45 52.33
N ILE A 279 -8.51 43.90 51.37
CA ILE A 279 -8.84 45.01 50.47
C ILE A 279 -9.05 44.51 49.05
N ASP A 280 -8.04 43.82 48.51
CA ASP A 280 -8.03 43.39 47.11
C ASP A 280 -7.14 42.17 46.90
N ILE A 281 -7.43 41.41 45.84
CA ILE A 281 -6.60 40.32 45.35
C ILE A 281 -6.44 40.42 43.84
N ARG A 282 -5.20 40.33 43.36
CA ARG A 282 -4.85 40.36 41.93
C ARG A 282 -4.18 39.04 41.56
N PHE A 283 -4.69 38.32 40.59
CA PHE A 283 -4.07 37.07 40.15
C PHE A 283 -2.83 37.33 39.28
N LEU A 284 -1.76 36.59 39.54
CA LEU A 284 -0.46 36.73 38.87
C LEU A 284 -0.17 35.59 37.88
N PHE A 285 -1.20 34.97 37.32
CA PHE A 285 -1.08 33.95 36.26
C PHE A 285 -1.81 34.38 34.99
N SER A 286 -1.34 33.91 33.84
CA SER A 286 -1.89 34.28 32.52
C SER A 286 -3.36 33.90 32.38
N ASP A 287 -4.13 34.76 31.73
CA ASP A 287 -5.55 34.54 31.39
C ASP A 287 -6.44 34.25 32.60
N ALA A 288 -6.02 34.68 33.79
CA ALA A 288 -6.83 34.61 35.00
C ALA A 288 -8.14 35.39 34.78
N PRO A 289 -9.31 34.75 35.01
CA PRO A 289 -10.58 35.47 34.99
C PRO A 289 -10.54 36.63 36.00
N PRO A 290 -10.90 37.86 35.61
CA PRO A 290 -10.95 38.95 36.56
C PRO A 290 -12.02 38.66 37.62
N LEU A 291 -11.70 38.93 38.89
CA LEU A 291 -12.68 38.84 39.96
C LEU A 291 -13.66 40.02 39.80
N ALA A 292 -14.85 39.75 39.27
CA ALA A 292 -15.86 40.78 39.07
C ALA A 292 -16.32 41.38 40.41
N ASP A 293 -16.45 42.71 40.46
CA ASP A 293 -17.02 43.41 41.62
C ASP A 293 -18.51 43.04 41.75
N GLY A 294 -18.84 42.33 42.83
CA GLY A 294 -20.17 41.77 43.04
C GLY A 294 -20.22 40.78 44.20
N PHE A 295 -21.23 39.90 44.19
CA PHE A 295 -21.47 38.96 45.29
C PHE A 295 -20.29 38.02 45.57
N ALA A 296 -19.58 37.55 44.54
CA ALA A 296 -18.44 36.66 44.71
C ALA A 296 -17.28 37.34 45.45
N ARG A 297 -16.96 38.59 45.11
CA ARG A 297 -15.95 39.40 45.81
C ARG A 297 -16.36 39.67 47.25
N ALA A 298 -17.62 40.07 47.49
CA ALA A 298 -18.12 40.32 48.84
C ALA A 298 -18.09 39.05 49.72
N HIS A 299 -18.38 37.88 49.13
CA HIS A 299 -18.30 36.61 49.85
C HIS A 299 -16.84 36.20 50.15
N LEU A 300 -15.93 36.40 49.19
CA LEU A 300 -14.50 36.18 49.39
C LEU A 300 -13.96 37.09 50.49
N GLU A 301 -14.25 38.38 50.43
CA GLU A 301 -13.88 39.36 51.44
C GLU A 301 -14.42 38.97 52.82
N GLY A 302 -15.71 38.65 52.92
CA GLY A 302 -16.32 38.21 54.18
C GLY A 302 -15.65 36.96 54.75
N LYS A 303 -15.31 35.99 53.89
CA LYS A 303 -14.65 34.75 54.33
C LYS A 303 -13.20 34.96 54.73
N VAL A 304 -12.43 35.73 53.96
CA VAL A 304 -11.02 36.04 54.27
C VAL A 304 -10.94 36.86 55.55
N ASN A 305 -11.79 37.88 55.72
CA ASN A 305 -11.84 38.67 56.96
C ASN A 305 -12.22 37.81 58.18
N GLN A 306 -13.14 36.86 58.03
CA GLN A 306 -13.44 35.90 59.10
C GLN A 306 -12.21 35.06 59.47
N LEU A 307 -11.45 34.56 58.49
CA LEU A 307 -10.23 33.77 58.74
C LEU A 307 -9.12 34.61 59.36
N LEU A 308 -8.92 35.84 58.88
CA LEU A 308 -7.97 36.79 59.45
C LEU A 308 -8.29 37.12 60.92
N GLN A 309 -9.57 37.16 61.28
CA GLN A 309 -10.02 37.39 62.66
C GLN A 309 -9.82 36.17 63.57
N MET A 310 -10.04 34.95 63.07
CA MET A 310 -10.03 33.75 63.91
C MET A 310 -8.65 33.09 64.01
N GLU A 311 -7.94 32.96 62.89
CA GLU A 311 -6.76 32.09 62.74
C GLU A 311 -5.52 32.83 62.20
N GLY A 312 -5.66 34.11 61.81
CA GLY A 312 -4.55 34.97 61.40
C GLY A 312 -4.09 34.78 59.94
N LEU A 313 -2.86 35.23 59.64
CA LEU A 313 -2.33 35.29 58.26
C LEU A 313 -2.07 33.93 57.60
N SER A 314 -1.70 32.90 58.38
CA SER A 314 -1.40 31.56 57.85
C SER A 314 -2.65 30.88 57.28
N ALA A 315 -3.77 30.91 58.01
CA ALA A 315 -5.03 30.37 57.53
C ALA A 315 -5.59 31.13 56.32
N ALA A 316 -5.40 32.46 56.31
CA ALA A 316 -5.75 33.27 55.14
C ALA A 316 -4.91 32.87 53.91
N TYR A 317 -3.60 32.63 54.08
CA TYR A 317 -2.74 32.11 53.01
C TYR A 317 -3.22 30.74 52.50
N ASP A 318 -3.43 29.75 53.39
CA ASP A 318 -3.81 28.39 52.98
C ASP A 318 -5.15 28.37 52.23
N PHE A 319 -6.10 29.19 52.68
CA PHE A 319 -7.38 29.36 51.99
C PHE A 319 -7.21 30.00 50.61
N LEU A 320 -6.47 31.12 50.51
CA LEU A 320 -6.26 31.84 49.26
C LEU A 320 -5.43 31.03 48.26
N HIS A 321 -4.38 30.34 48.71
CA HIS A 321 -3.59 29.41 47.91
C HIS A 321 -4.47 28.28 47.37
N GLY A 322 -5.26 27.63 48.23
CA GLY A 322 -6.23 26.61 47.81
C GLY A 322 -7.31 27.12 46.85
N PHE A 323 -7.73 28.38 47.01
CA PHE A 323 -8.65 29.07 46.13
C PHE A 323 -8.02 29.32 44.75
N VAL A 324 -6.79 29.84 44.69
CA VAL A 324 -6.06 30.06 43.44
C VAL A 324 -5.79 28.76 42.69
N LEU A 325 -5.37 27.68 43.37
CA LEU A 325 -5.20 26.38 42.72
C LEU A 325 -6.51 25.87 42.10
N THR A 326 -7.64 26.06 42.80
CA THR A 326 -8.96 25.70 42.27
C THR A 326 -9.35 26.59 41.08
N HIS A 327 -8.96 27.86 41.11
CA HIS A 327 -9.19 28.80 40.00
C HIS A 327 -8.35 28.45 38.77
N LYS A 328 -7.08 28.03 38.95
CA LYS A 328 -6.23 27.50 37.87
C LYS A 328 -6.83 26.24 37.23
N ILE A 329 -7.38 25.31 38.02
CA ILE A 329 -8.11 24.14 37.49
C ILE A 329 -9.35 24.58 36.70
N THR A 330 -10.05 25.62 37.17
CA THR A 330 -11.22 26.17 36.46
C THR A 330 -10.81 26.82 35.13
N LEU A 331 -9.67 27.52 35.08
CA LEU A 331 -9.11 28.06 33.85
C LEU A 331 -8.76 26.93 32.86
N LEU A 332 -8.08 25.87 33.32
CA LEU A 332 -7.79 24.69 32.49
C LEU A 332 -9.08 24.03 31.98
N ARG A 333 -10.16 24.02 32.77
CA ARG A 333 -11.48 23.51 32.35
C ARG A 333 -12.09 24.36 31.23
N ILE A 334 -12.02 25.69 31.34
CA ILE A 334 -12.51 26.60 30.30
C ILE A 334 -11.72 26.36 29.01
N GLN A 335 -10.39 26.35 29.09
CA GLN A 335 -9.52 26.04 27.96
C GLN A 335 -9.82 24.65 27.35
N ALA A 336 -10.01 23.62 28.18
CA ALA A 336 -10.39 22.28 27.71
C ALA A 336 -11.73 22.27 26.98
N SER A 337 -12.71 23.02 27.48
CA SER A 337 -14.04 23.14 26.87
C SER A 337 -13.98 23.88 25.53
N ASP A 338 -13.15 24.93 25.44
CA ASP A 338 -12.93 25.67 24.19
C ASP A 338 -12.17 24.82 23.16
N LEU A 339 -11.18 24.04 23.59
CA LEU A 339 -10.48 23.08 22.74
C LEU A 339 -11.44 22.00 22.22
N ALA A 340 -12.33 21.47 23.08
CA ALA A 340 -13.35 20.50 22.68
C ALA A 340 -14.34 21.04 21.64
N ARG A 341 -14.55 22.37 21.59
CA ARG A 341 -15.41 23.02 20.59
C ARG A 341 -14.68 23.35 19.28
N THR A 342 -13.36 23.46 19.30
CA THR A 342 -12.56 23.98 18.19
C THR A 342 -11.67 22.91 17.55
N ARG A 343 -10.44 22.73 18.03
CA ARG A 343 -9.45 21.82 17.42
C ARG A 343 -9.71 20.35 17.76
N TRP A 344 -10.31 20.06 18.92
CA TRP A 344 -10.53 18.72 19.46
C TRP A 344 -11.99 18.27 19.39
N THR A 345 -12.74 18.77 18.42
CA THR A 345 -14.16 18.44 18.22
C THR A 345 -14.37 16.93 18.21
N GLU A 346 -15.31 16.45 19.05
CA GLU A 346 -15.66 15.04 19.23
C GLU A 346 -14.52 14.10 19.67
N CYS A 347 -13.33 14.63 19.93
CA CYS A 347 -12.14 13.86 20.35
C CYS A 347 -11.81 14.04 21.84
N LEU A 348 -12.48 14.97 22.52
CA LEU A 348 -12.23 15.34 23.89
C LEU A 348 -13.56 15.46 24.66
N HIS A 349 -13.61 14.85 25.85
CA HIS A 349 -14.75 14.92 26.76
C HIS A 349 -14.28 15.44 28.12
N VAL A 350 -14.88 16.54 28.56
CA VAL A 350 -14.50 17.25 29.78
C VAL A 350 -15.55 16.99 30.85
N GLU A 351 -15.15 16.34 31.93
CA GLU A 351 -16.00 16.08 33.09
C GLU A 351 -15.51 16.90 34.30
N PRO A 352 -16.32 17.81 34.82
CA PRO A 352 -15.97 18.58 36.00
C PRO A 352 -16.21 17.75 37.27
N VAL A 353 -15.19 17.62 38.10
CA VAL A 353 -15.30 16.97 39.42
C VAL A 353 -14.92 18.01 40.49
N HIS A 354 -15.39 17.83 41.73
CA HIS A 354 -15.14 18.83 42.77
C HIS A 354 -13.63 19.00 43.04
N ARG A 355 -13.09 20.21 42.74
CA ARG A 355 -11.65 20.56 42.84
C ARG A 355 -10.72 19.66 42.01
N SER A 356 -11.24 19.01 40.97
CA SER A 356 -10.47 18.27 39.99
C SER A 356 -11.11 18.34 38.60
N LEU A 357 -10.30 18.11 37.57
CA LEU A 357 -10.72 18.15 36.18
C LEU A 357 -10.36 16.82 35.54
N ILE A 358 -11.37 16.10 35.04
CA ILE A 358 -11.15 14.88 34.26
C ILE A 358 -11.31 15.24 32.78
N VAL A 359 -10.27 14.97 32.01
CA VAL A 359 -10.29 15.16 30.55
C VAL A 359 -10.01 13.85 29.87
N GLN A 360 -11.06 13.27 29.29
CA GLN A 360 -10.96 12.11 28.42
C GLN A 360 -10.55 12.58 27.03
N TYR A 361 -9.54 11.95 26.44
CA TYR A 361 -9.04 12.27 25.11
C TYR A 361 -9.09 11.04 24.20
N TRP A 362 -9.08 11.27 22.88
CA TRP A 362 -9.27 10.24 21.85
C TRP A 362 -10.56 9.42 22.05
N THR A 363 -11.66 10.10 22.35
CA THR A 363 -12.97 9.51 22.63
C THR A 363 -13.53 8.66 21.48
N GLY A 364 -13.10 8.92 20.24
CA GLY A 364 -13.50 8.14 19.06
C GLY A 364 -12.71 6.85 18.81
N GLN A 365 -11.66 6.56 19.59
CA GLN A 365 -10.89 5.31 19.41
C GLN A 365 -11.67 4.09 19.92
N PRO A 366 -11.65 2.95 19.20
CA PRO A 366 -12.19 1.71 19.72
C PRO A 366 -11.34 1.18 20.88
N GLY A 367 -11.98 0.73 21.95
CA GLY A 367 -11.33 0.10 23.11
C GLY A 367 -11.58 0.85 24.43
N GLY A 368 -10.65 0.69 25.37
CA GLY A 368 -10.74 1.30 26.69
C GLY A 368 -10.49 2.81 26.66
N LYS A 369 -11.25 3.55 27.48
CA LYS A 369 -11.13 5.01 27.60
C LYS A 369 -9.77 5.42 28.20
N SER A 370 -9.22 6.52 27.70
CA SER A 370 -7.98 7.14 28.23
C SER A 370 -8.29 8.57 28.66
N TRP A 371 -7.82 8.96 29.85
CA TRP A 371 -8.10 10.27 30.41
C TRP A 371 -6.95 10.76 31.30
N ILE A 372 -6.96 12.05 31.58
CA ILE A 372 -6.12 12.66 32.60
C ILE A 372 -6.99 13.25 33.71
N GLU A 373 -6.52 13.13 34.94
CA GLU A 373 -7.13 13.73 36.11
C GLU A 373 -6.18 14.82 36.63
N VAL A 374 -6.57 16.08 36.49
CA VAL A 374 -5.86 17.23 37.06
C VAL A 374 -6.49 17.55 38.41
N GLY A 375 -5.75 17.41 39.50
CA GLY A 375 -6.27 17.62 40.86
C GLY A 375 -5.25 18.29 41.77
N ILE A 376 -5.65 18.54 43.02
CA ILE A 376 -4.80 19.14 44.05
C ILE A 376 -4.28 18.02 44.97
N MET A 377 -2.97 17.85 45.02
CA MET A 377 -2.29 17.01 45.99
C MET A 377 -2.06 17.83 47.27
N LYS A 378 -2.48 17.30 48.42
CA LYS A 378 -2.19 17.93 49.72
C LYS A 378 -0.68 17.92 49.97
N GLY A 379 -0.19 19.03 50.49
CA GLY A 379 1.16 19.15 51.02
C GLY A 379 1.41 18.22 52.20
N HIS A 380 2.67 17.88 52.47
CA HIS A 380 3.03 17.11 53.66
C HIS A 380 3.41 18.08 54.78
N ASN A 381 2.78 17.93 55.93
CA ASN A 381 3.19 18.59 57.17
C ASN A 381 4.38 17.81 57.76
N ALA A 382 5.36 18.55 58.27
CA ALA A 382 6.57 17.98 58.87
C ALA A 382 6.25 17.35 60.24
N GLU A 383 5.56 16.22 60.27
CA GLU A 383 5.42 15.41 61.49
C GLU A 383 6.62 14.44 61.67
N ASN A 384 7.37 14.17 60.59
CA ASN A 384 8.61 13.39 60.61
C ASN A 384 9.78 14.25 60.12
N ALA A 385 10.85 14.32 60.91
CA ALA A 385 11.99 15.23 60.77
C ALA A 385 12.84 15.09 59.47
N ASP A 386 12.50 14.16 58.57
CA ASP A 386 13.28 13.83 57.38
C ASP A 386 12.78 14.47 56.07
N ARG A 387 11.63 15.18 56.07
CA ARG A 387 11.09 15.81 54.84
C ARG A 387 10.68 17.27 55.03
N PRO A 388 11.08 18.18 54.11
CA PRO A 388 10.72 19.59 54.17
C PRO A 388 9.21 19.79 53.97
N HIS A 389 8.63 20.75 54.70
CA HIS A 389 7.23 21.15 54.53
C HIS A 389 6.97 21.54 53.07
N THR A 390 6.01 20.86 52.44
CA THR A 390 5.60 21.16 51.06
C THR A 390 4.17 21.68 51.08
N PRO A 391 3.84 22.81 50.41
CA PRO A 391 2.47 23.29 50.28
C PRO A 391 1.65 22.39 49.34
N ALA A 392 0.33 22.64 49.26
CA ALA A 392 -0.52 21.97 48.29
C ALA A 392 -0.08 22.31 46.86
N ARG A 393 -0.26 21.39 45.91
CA ARG A 393 0.13 21.61 44.51
C ARG A 393 -0.77 20.89 43.54
N MET A 394 -0.85 21.39 42.30
CA MET A 394 -1.53 20.67 41.23
C MET A 394 -0.71 19.43 40.83
N ASN A 395 -1.42 18.35 40.51
CA ASN A 395 -0.84 17.11 40.01
C ASN A 395 -1.71 16.55 38.89
N ILE A 396 -1.08 15.86 37.94
CA ILE A 396 -1.77 15.17 36.84
C ILE A 396 -1.60 13.67 37.05
N ARG A 397 -2.70 12.94 37.06
CA ARG A 397 -2.69 11.47 36.92
C ARG A 397 -3.12 11.10 35.52
N TRP A 398 -2.51 10.06 34.98
CA TRP A 398 -2.76 9.63 33.61
C TRP A 398 -3.24 8.19 33.56
N PHE A 399 -4.38 7.99 32.90
CA PHE A 399 -5.04 6.70 32.74
C PHE A 399 -5.11 6.33 31.26
N ARG A 400 -4.77 5.09 30.95
CA ARG A 400 -4.87 4.52 29.61
C ARG A 400 -5.65 3.23 29.63
N ALA A 401 -6.62 3.10 28.73
CA ALA A 401 -7.49 1.95 28.63
C ALA A 401 -8.04 1.49 30.00
N GLY A 402 -8.38 2.45 30.87
CA GLY A 402 -8.88 2.20 32.23
C GLY A 402 -7.84 1.93 33.32
N LYS A 403 -6.54 1.91 33.01
CA LYS A 403 -5.46 1.65 33.99
C LYS A 403 -4.59 2.87 34.21
N GLU A 404 -4.27 3.17 35.47
CA GLU A 404 -3.34 4.24 35.83
C GLU A 404 -1.92 3.89 35.35
N VAL A 405 -1.24 4.86 34.78
CA VAL A 405 0.19 4.75 34.44
C VAL A 405 0.98 5.37 35.59
N PRO A 406 1.57 4.54 36.48
CA PRO A 406 2.39 5.07 37.57
C PRO A 406 3.63 5.78 37.02
N ASP A 407 4.18 6.71 37.79
CA ASP A 407 5.41 7.46 37.53
C ASP A 407 5.42 8.44 36.34
N ALA A 408 4.30 8.61 35.63
CA ALA A 408 4.15 9.64 34.62
C ALA A 408 4.09 11.04 35.27
N LYS A 409 5.06 11.90 34.98
CA LYS A 409 5.10 13.30 35.44
C LYS A 409 4.95 14.23 34.24
N PHE A 410 3.97 15.12 34.32
CA PHE A 410 3.72 16.15 33.33
C PHE A 410 3.97 17.51 33.96
N ASP A 411 4.70 18.37 33.26
CA ASP A 411 5.08 19.68 33.77
C ASP A 411 3.93 20.66 33.55
N ILE A 412 3.48 21.29 34.65
CA ILE A 412 2.49 22.36 34.63
C ILE A 412 3.25 23.66 34.87
N ASP A 413 3.23 24.56 33.89
CA ASP A 413 3.73 25.91 34.12
C ASP A 413 2.81 26.65 35.11
N PRO A 414 3.30 27.02 36.31
CA PRO A 414 2.48 27.72 37.29
C PRO A 414 2.12 29.15 36.85
N ALA A 415 2.92 29.79 35.98
CA ALA A 415 2.71 31.16 35.53
C ALA A 415 1.71 31.23 34.37
N SER A 416 1.79 30.29 33.42
CA SER A 416 0.87 30.19 32.28
C SER A 416 0.27 28.78 32.15
N PRO A 417 -0.73 28.42 32.97
CA PRO A 417 -1.36 27.11 32.88
C PRO A 417 -2.10 26.97 31.54
N SER A 418 -1.63 26.04 30.71
CA SER A 418 -2.18 25.78 29.37
C SER A 418 -2.60 24.32 29.21
N MET A 419 -3.90 24.11 28.98
CA MET A 419 -4.46 22.80 28.71
C MET A 419 -3.92 22.19 27.41
N GLU A 420 -3.66 23.02 26.40
CA GLU A 420 -3.10 22.54 25.13
C GLU A 420 -1.68 21.98 25.32
N HIS A 421 -0.85 22.64 26.12
CA HIS A 421 0.50 22.16 26.41
C HIS A 421 0.46 20.83 27.17
N ILE A 422 -0.42 20.70 28.17
CA ILE A 422 -0.63 19.46 28.91
C ILE A 422 -1.09 18.34 27.97
N LEU A 423 -2.08 18.59 27.10
CA LEU A 423 -2.55 17.60 26.14
C LEU A 423 -1.46 17.20 25.14
N ASN A 424 -0.61 18.12 24.69
CA ASN A 424 0.51 17.82 23.80
C ASN A 424 1.54 16.90 24.49
N GLN A 425 1.91 17.17 25.74
CA GLN A 425 2.81 16.29 26.49
C GLN A 425 2.19 14.89 26.71
N VAL A 426 0.92 14.83 27.11
CA VAL A 426 0.21 13.57 27.38
C VAL A 426 0.05 12.74 26.10
N THR A 427 -0.35 13.38 25.00
CA THR A 427 -0.51 12.68 23.72
C THR A 427 0.84 12.28 23.13
N ALA A 428 1.89 13.09 23.26
CA ALA A 428 3.24 12.71 22.86
C ALA A 428 3.73 11.48 23.63
N ALA A 429 3.56 11.46 24.96
CA ALA A 429 3.87 10.29 25.79
C ALA A 429 3.05 9.05 25.41
N HIS A 430 1.75 9.21 25.11
CA HIS A 430 0.90 8.11 24.65
C HIS A 430 1.36 7.55 23.30
N MET A 431 1.67 8.44 22.36
CA MET A 431 2.11 8.09 21.01
C MET A 431 3.44 7.36 21.06
N THR A 432 4.41 7.88 21.83
CA THR A 432 5.72 7.24 22.04
C THR A 432 5.56 5.81 22.53
N LEU A 433 4.77 5.55 23.58
CA LEU A 433 4.62 4.16 24.04
C LEU A 433 3.92 3.26 23.01
N ARG A 434 2.92 3.76 22.27
CA ARG A 434 2.26 2.95 21.23
C ARG A 434 3.25 2.61 20.10
N LEU A 435 4.07 3.57 19.68
CA LEU A 435 5.08 3.36 18.65
C LEU A 435 6.21 2.42 19.13
N GLU A 436 6.69 2.58 20.37
CA GLU A 436 7.65 1.65 21.00
C GLU A 436 7.10 0.23 21.09
N THR A 437 5.81 0.08 21.42
CA THR A 437 5.18 -1.25 21.46
C THR A 437 5.20 -1.91 20.08
N VAL A 438 4.88 -1.15 19.03
CA VAL A 438 4.93 -1.65 17.64
C VAL A 438 6.36 -1.95 17.20
N GLU A 439 7.33 -1.10 17.54
CA GLU A 439 8.75 -1.32 17.25
C GLU A 439 9.25 -2.61 17.92
N ASN A 440 8.98 -2.80 19.22
CA ASN A 440 9.37 -4.00 19.95
C ASN A 440 8.74 -5.27 19.36
N GLN A 441 7.47 -5.21 18.94
CA GLN A 441 6.80 -6.33 18.27
C GLN A 441 7.42 -6.62 16.89
N LEU A 442 7.80 -5.60 16.13
CA LEU A 442 8.49 -5.76 14.84
C LEU A 442 9.88 -6.36 15.01
N LEU A 443 10.62 -5.95 16.04
CA LEU A 443 11.91 -6.52 16.40
C LEU A 443 11.77 -8.00 16.80
N ALA A 444 10.71 -8.36 17.52
CA ALA A 444 10.45 -9.75 17.92
C ALA A 444 10.14 -10.69 16.75
N ILE A 445 9.45 -10.20 15.71
CA ILE A 445 9.13 -10.99 14.49
C ILE A 445 10.32 -11.01 13.50
N SER A 446 11.26 -10.06 13.64
CA SER A 446 12.39 -9.93 12.73
C SER A 446 13.45 -11.02 12.94
N PRO A 447 13.94 -11.68 11.88
CA PRO A 447 15.01 -12.69 11.99
C PRO A 447 16.38 -12.03 12.31
N LEU A 448 17.34 -12.80 12.84
CA LEU A 448 18.70 -12.32 13.24
C LEU A 448 19.46 -11.52 12.16
N LYS A 449 19.14 -11.72 10.87
CA LYS A 449 19.66 -10.95 9.73
C LYS A 449 18.51 -10.21 9.03
N SER A 450 17.81 -9.36 9.76
CA SER A 450 16.74 -8.53 9.21
C SER A 450 17.31 -7.45 8.31
N ALA A 451 16.66 -7.22 7.18
CA ALA A 451 16.88 -6.07 6.32
C ALA A 451 15.94 -4.89 6.67
N LEU A 452 15.01 -5.08 7.61
CA LEU A 452 14.11 -4.02 8.07
C LEU A 452 14.87 -3.09 9.03
N ASP A 453 15.07 -1.86 8.60
CA ASP A 453 15.61 -0.77 9.41
C ASP A 453 14.45 -0.04 10.10
N LEU A 454 14.61 0.27 11.38
CA LEU A 454 13.61 0.91 12.23
C LEU A 454 14.26 2.12 12.92
N ASP A 455 13.60 3.26 12.83
CA ASP A 455 14.03 4.51 13.48
C ASP A 455 12.82 5.14 14.17
N LEU A 456 12.77 5.01 15.50
CA LEU A 456 11.76 5.62 16.33
C LEU A 456 12.20 7.04 16.74
N LYS A 457 11.43 8.04 16.31
CA LYS A 457 11.54 9.42 16.78
C LYS A 457 10.50 9.63 17.87
N ALA A 458 10.94 9.98 19.06
CA ALA A 458 10.10 10.29 20.20
C ALA A 458 10.35 11.73 20.67
N SER A 459 9.30 12.37 21.16
CA SER A 459 9.32 13.71 21.74
C SER A 459 8.46 13.73 22.99
N LEU A 460 8.83 14.55 23.96
CA LEU A 460 8.09 14.72 25.21
C LEU A 460 7.10 15.89 25.16
N THR A 461 7.28 16.81 24.21
CA THR A 461 6.54 18.09 24.15
C THR A 461 5.80 18.31 22.83
N ASP A 462 6.35 17.83 21.72
CA ASP A 462 5.71 17.95 20.39
C ASP A 462 5.24 16.57 19.89
N PRO A 463 3.93 16.28 19.93
CA PRO A 463 3.41 15.01 19.46
C PRO A 463 3.59 14.81 17.95
N ASN A 464 3.73 15.86 17.13
CA ASN A 464 3.89 15.72 15.67
C ASN A 464 5.29 15.22 15.27
N ALA A 465 6.27 15.39 16.15
CA ALA A 465 7.63 14.88 15.98
C ALA A 465 7.71 13.37 16.21
N CYS A 466 6.72 12.77 16.89
CA CYS A 466 6.69 11.34 17.18
C CYS A 466 6.31 10.53 15.92
N ALA A 467 7.22 9.68 15.45
CA ALA A 467 7.02 8.84 14.28
C ALA A 467 7.90 7.59 14.33
N LEU A 468 7.40 6.47 13.80
CA LEU A 468 8.19 5.27 13.56
C LEU A 468 8.50 5.17 12.06
N SER A 469 9.76 5.33 11.71
CA SER A 469 10.27 5.13 10.34
C SER A 469 10.63 3.66 10.16
N MET A 470 10.22 3.09 9.03
CA MET A 470 10.48 1.70 8.67
C MET A 470 11.02 1.65 7.25
N LYS A 471 12.10 0.91 7.01
CA LYS A 471 12.66 0.77 5.66
C LYS A 471 13.13 -0.65 5.41
N LEU A 472 12.53 -1.32 4.43
CA LEU A 472 12.88 -2.69 4.08
C LEU A 472 14.04 -2.74 3.06
N GLY A 473 15.24 -2.98 3.56
CA GLY A 473 16.48 -3.05 2.79
C GLY A 473 16.86 -1.71 2.15
N LYS A 474 17.89 -1.74 1.30
CA LYS A 474 18.34 -0.52 0.59
C LYS A 474 17.31 0.00 -0.43
N HIS A 475 16.42 -0.87 -0.89
CA HIS A 475 15.50 -0.61 -2.00
C HIS A 475 14.08 -0.27 -1.55
N GLY A 476 13.77 -0.43 -0.27
CA GLY A 476 12.46 -0.07 0.27
C GLY A 476 12.26 1.44 0.31
N LEU A 477 11.04 1.85 -0.02
CA LEU A 477 10.56 3.17 0.36
C LEU A 477 10.55 3.27 1.89
N GLU A 478 10.92 4.44 2.39
CA GLU A 478 10.77 4.74 3.80
C GLU A 478 9.28 4.89 4.11
N THR A 479 8.77 3.98 4.93
CA THR A 479 7.39 3.99 5.42
C THR A 479 7.38 4.64 6.79
N SER A 480 6.65 5.74 6.97
CA SER A 480 6.51 6.43 8.26
C SER A 480 5.13 6.15 8.84
N LEU A 481 5.10 5.51 10.01
CA LEU A 481 3.92 5.32 10.84
C LEU A 481 3.83 6.48 11.84
N ARG A 482 2.71 7.20 11.81
CA ARG A 482 2.41 8.31 12.72
C ARG A 482 1.05 8.12 13.35
N ILE A 483 0.85 8.75 14.49
CA ILE A 483 -0.47 8.85 15.13
C ILE A 483 -0.88 10.32 15.06
N VAL A 484 -2.11 10.59 14.65
CA VAL A 484 -2.63 11.95 14.59
C VAL A 484 -2.90 12.41 16.03
N PRO A 485 -2.27 13.51 16.52
CA PRO A 485 -2.32 13.87 17.94
C PRO A 485 -3.73 14.12 18.50
N VAL A 486 -4.64 14.63 17.65
CA VAL A 486 -5.98 15.06 18.06
C VAL A 486 -6.96 13.90 18.23
N ASN A 487 -7.06 13.00 17.25
CA ASN A 487 -8.04 11.90 17.26
C ASN A 487 -7.43 10.53 17.59
N GLY A 488 -6.10 10.43 17.64
CA GLY A 488 -5.37 9.18 17.92
C GLY A 488 -5.34 8.20 16.74
N ASN A 489 -5.77 8.62 15.54
CA ASN A 489 -5.81 7.74 14.37
C ASN A 489 -4.41 7.49 13.82
N ILE A 490 -4.21 6.28 13.30
CA ILE A 490 -2.95 5.89 12.66
C ILE A 490 -2.92 6.44 11.23
N SER A 491 -1.79 7.01 10.85
CA SER A 491 -1.48 7.47 9.50
C SER A 491 -0.16 6.88 9.03
N ILE A 492 -0.11 6.42 7.79
CA ILE A 492 1.01 5.73 7.17
C ILE A 492 1.36 6.42 5.85
N SER A 493 2.59 6.91 5.76
CA SER A 493 3.18 7.47 4.54
C SER A 493 4.22 6.49 3.98
N PRO A 494 4.39 6.33 2.66
CA PRO A 494 3.67 7.02 1.58
C PRO A 494 2.25 6.48 1.36
N VAL A 495 1.35 7.37 0.92
CA VAL A 495 -0.06 7.03 0.67
C VAL A 495 -0.18 6.11 -0.55
N SER A 496 -0.81 4.96 -0.36
CA SER A 496 -1.09 3.97 -1.39
C SER A 496 -2.40 3.23 -1.05
N ALA A 497 -2.99 2.54 -2.03
CA ALA A 497 -4.18 1.71 -1.78
C ALA A 497 -3.92 0.64 -0.69
N ALA A 498 -2.67 0.18 -0.56
CA ALA A 498 -2.26 -0.75 0.47
C ALA A 498 -2.14 -0.11 1.85
N SER A 499 -1.54 1.08 1.94
CA SER A 499 -1.38 1.76 3.23
C SER A 499 -2.74 2.21 3.78
N ILE A 500 -3.66 2.69 2.93
CA ILE A 500 -5.03 3.06 3.33
C ILE A 500 -5.82 1.85 3.88
N ASP A 501 -5.67 0.68 3.26
CA ASP A 501 -6.30 -0.56 3.77
C ASP A 501 -5.75 -0.94 5.15
N VAL A 502 -4.42 -0.83 5.32
CA VAL A 502 -3.76 -1.10 6.60
C VAL A 502 -4.14 -0.10 7.67
N GLU A 503 -4.16 1.20 7.37
CA GLU A 503 -4.65 2.26 8.26
C GLU A 503 -6.07 1.95 8.75
N ARG A 504 -6.98 1.60 7.82
CA ARG A 504 -8.36 1.26 8.16
C ARG A 504 -8.44 0.06 9.11
N ARG A 505 -7.66 -1.00 8.84
CA ARG A 505 -7.66 -2.21 9.66
C ARG A 505 -7.10 -1.97 11.06
N LEU A 506 -5.96 -1.27 11.16
CA LEU A 506 -5.36 -0.90 12.44
C LEU A 506 -6.24 0.07 13.23
N HIS A 507 -7.03 0.90 12.55
CA HIS A 507 -7.99 1.78 13.21
C HIS A 507 -9.25 1.04 13.69
N SER A 508 -9.74 0.04 12.95
CA SER A 508 -10.98 -0.67 13.28
C SER A 508 -10.84 -1.63 14.46
N ASP A 509 -9.70 -2.28 14.61
CA ASP A 509 -9.49 -3.32 15.62
C ASP A 509 -8.11 -3.16 16.28
N PRO A 510 -8.06 -2.75 17.56
CA PRO A 510 -6.81 -2.54 18.28
C PRO A 510 -6.13 -3.83 18.73
N THR A 511 -6.77 -5.00 18.57
CA THR A 511 -6.20 -6.32 18.94
C THR A 511 -5.38 -6.96 17.82
N ILE A 512 -5.48 -6.42 16.61
CA ILE A 512 -4.74 -6.90 15.44
C ILE A 512 -3.23 -6.77 15.70
N ASP A 513 -2.48 -7.80 15.28
CA ASP A 513 -1.02 -7.76 15.28
C ASP A 513 -0.50 -6.72 14.28
N ALA A 514 -0.22 -5.53 14.81
CA ALA A 514 0.26 -4.40 14.03
C ALA A 514 1.60 -4.72 13.34
N ALA A 515 2.48 -5.47 14.00
CA ALA A 515 3.78 -5.81 13.44
C ALA A 515 3.66 -6.76 12.23
N GLN A 516 2.74 -7.73 12.28
CA GLN A 516 2.49 -8.63 11.16
C GLN A 516 1.87 -7.88 9.95
N ILE A 517 0.93 -6.97 10.17
CA ILE A 517 0.34 -6.20 9.07
C ILE A 517 1.34 -5.18 8.48
N LEU A 518 2.11 -4.50 9.32
CA LEU A 518 3.10 -3.53 8.86
C LEU A 518 4.27 -4.20 8.13
N SER A 519 4.70 -5.39 8.54
CA SER A 519 5.69 -6.18 7.77
C SER A 519 5.14 -6.57 6.40
N TYR A 520 3.88 -7.01 6.32
CA TYR A 520 3.20 -7.27 5.05
C TYR A 520 3.08 -6.03 4.16
N LEU A 521 2.78 -4.86 4.74
CA LEU A 521 2.71 -3.60 4.00
C LEU A 521 4.08 -3.23 3.40
N ASN A 522 5.14 -3.25 4.19
CA ASN A 522 6.48 -2.94 3.72
C ASN A 522 6.93 -3.88 2.60
N CYS A 523 6.67 -5.18 2.73
CA CYS A 523 6.94 -6.14 1.65
C CYS A 523 6.11 -5.85 0.38
N LYS A 524 4.83 -5.45 0.53
CA LYS A 524 3.95 -5.11 -0.60
C LYS A 524 4.40 -3.83 -1.32
N LEU A 525 4.80 -2.78 -0.61
CA LEU A 525 5.26 -1.54 -1.24
C LEU A 525 6.51 -1.78 -2.10
N VAL A 526 7.46 -2.59 -1.60
CA VAL A 526 8.62 -3.03 -2.37
C VAL A 526 8.19 -3.86 -3.58
N GLN A 527 7.24 -4.78 -3.41
CA GLN A 527 6.69 -5.59 -4.49
C GLN A 527 6.08 -4.73 -5.60
N ASP A 528 5.24 -3.75 -5.25
CA ASP A 528 4.55 -2.89 -6.21
C ASP A 528 5.55 -2.01 -6.96
N GLN A 529 6.58 -1.49 -6.28
CA GLN A 529 7.64 -0.70 -6.92
C GLN A 529 8.46 -1.53 -7.91
N ILE A 530 8.97 -2.71 -7.50
CA ILE A 530 9.79 -3.57 -8.38
C ILE A 530 8.94 -4.09 -9.53
N THR A 531 7.70 -4.51 -9.28
CA THR A 531 6.78 -4.99 -10.31
C THR A 531 6.52 -3.93 -11.37
N ARG A 532 6.28 -2.67 -10.97
CA ARG A 532 6.11 -1.55 -11.93
C ARG A 532 7.36 -1.36 -12.80
N GLN A 533 8.55 -1.37 -12.20
CA GLN A 533 9.81 -1.24 -12.94
C GLN A 533 10.05 -2.43 -13.88
N ALA A 534 9.73 -3.66 -13.45
CA ALA A 534 9.83 -4.87 -14.25
C ALA A 534 8.89 -4.82 -15.47
N VAL A 535 7.63 -4.41 -15.27
CA VAL A 535 6.66 -4.26 -16.36
C VAL A 535 7.10 -3.16 -17.33
N GLN A 536 7.63 -2.04 -16.84
CA GLN A 536 8.20 -0.98 -17.69
C GLN A 536 9.47 -1.43 -18.46
N ALA A 537 10.25 -2.34 -17.88
CA ALA A 537 11.37 -2.98 -18.56
C ALA A 537 10.91 -4.03 -19.61
N GLY A 538 9.60 -4.31 -19.69
CA GLY A 538 8.96 -5.21 -20.64
C GLY A 538 8.84 -6.67 -20.14
N TRP A 539 8.95 -6.90 -18.83
CA TRP A 539 8.63 -8.21 -18.25
C TRP A 539 7.11 -8.35 -18.11
N LEU A 540 6.62 -9.58 -18.23
CA LEU A 540 5.21 -9.92 -18.15
C LEU A 540 4.94 -10.65 -16.84
N LEU A 541 3.86 -10.27 -16.14
CA LEU A 541 3.43 -10.99 -14.94
C LEU A 541 2.90 -12.36 -15.33
N MET A 542 3.42 -13.41 -14.68
CA MET A 542 2.96 -14.78 -14.89
C MET A 542 2.25 -15.26 -13.63
N PRO A 543 0.93 -15.52 -13.67
CA PRO A 543 0.23 -16.08 -12.52
C PRO A 543 0.65 -17.53 -12.27
N THR A 544 0.97 -17.85 -11.02
CA THR A 544 1.22 -19.21 -10.53
C THR A 544 0.18 -19.58 -9.48
N ALA A 545 -0.24 -20.84 -9.44
CA ALA A 545 -1.21 -21.31 -8.45
C ALA A 545 -0.69 -21.14 -7.01
N GLN A 546 -1.62 -20.96 -6.07
CA GLN A 546 -1.31 -21.04 -4.64
C GLN A 546 -0.89 -22.47 -4.30
N GLN A 547 0.29 -22.62 -3.71
CA GLN A 547 0.88 -23.90 -3.31
C GLN A 547 1.17 -23.82 -1.81
N GLY A 548 0.83 -24.86 -1.05
CA GLY A 548 0.96 -24.83 0.42
C GLY A 548 2.41 -24.90 0.91
N ASP A 549 3.28 -25.57 0.18
CA ASP A 549 4.66 -25.90 0.58
C ASP A 549 5.74 -24.97 0.00
N VAL A 550 5.39 -23.71 -0.29
CA VAL A 550 6.29 -22.77 -0.99
C VAL A 550 7.56 -22.44 -0.17
N ASN A 551 7.45 -22.37 1.15
CA ASN A 551 8.60 -22.08 2.01
C ASN A 551 9.66 -23.20 1.98
N LYS A 552 9.28 -24.45 1.68
CA LYS A 552 10.24 -25.56 1.51
C LYS A 552 11.07 -25.41 0.23
N ILE A 553 10.45 -24.92 -0.84
CA ILE A 553 11.09 -24.74 -2.16
C ILE A 553 12.17 -23.65 -2.09
N PHE A 554 11.87 -22.56 -1.40
CA PHE A 554 12.78 -21.41 -1.28
C PHE A 554 13.62 -21.41 0.01
N ALA A 555 13.42 -22.41 0.88
CA ALA A 555 14.07 -22.56 2.19
C ALA A 555 13.95 -21.33 3.12
N GLU A 556 12.93 -20.49 2.93
CA GLU A 556 12.76 -19.21 3.62
C GLU A 556 11.29 -18.90 3.92
N GLN A 557 11.06 -18.11 4.97
CA GLN A 557 9.75 -17.57 5.32
C GLN A 557 9.37 -16.43 4.36
N ILE A 558 8.60 -16.73 3.33
CA ILE A 558 8.21 -15.76 2.31
C ILE A 558 6.95 -15.03 2.73
N ILE A 559 6.99 -13.70 2.74
CA ILE A 559 5.81 -12.85 2.98
C ILE A 559 5.11 -12.55 1.65
N ARG A 560 5.87 -12.17 0.62
CA ARG A 560 5.36 -11.86 -0.73
C ARG A 560 6.19 -12.52 -1.82
N ARG A 561 5.53 -12.91 -2.91
CA ARG A 561 6.18 -13.40 -4.13
C ARG A 561 5.54 -12.84 -5.39
N THR A 562 6.35 -12.66 -6.43
CA THR A 562 5.88 -12.31 -7.78
C THR A 562 6.67 -13.09 -8.81
N THR A 563 5.99 -13.63 -9.80
CA THR A 563 6.59 -14.40 -10.89
C THR A 563 6.46 -13.63 -12.20
N PHE A 564 7.58 -13.53 -12.92
CA PHE A 564 7.73 -12.79 -14.16
C PHE A 564 8.19 -13.72 -15.27
N THR A 565 7.73 -13.45 -16.49
CA THR A 565 8.24 -14.04 -17.72
C THR A 565 8.63 -12.94 -18.70
N ARG A 566 9.32 -13.30 -19.77
CA ARG A 566 9.72 -12.40 -20.85
C ARG A 566 9.17 -12.92 -22.16
N HIS A 567 8.88 -12.01 -23.09
CA HIS A 567 8.44 -12.41 -24.42
C HIS A 567 9.50 -13.31 -25.07
N GLY A 568 9.09 -14.45 -25.63
CA GLY A 568 10.00 -15.45 -26.21
C GLY A 568 10.64 -16.43 -25.21
N TRP A 569 10.42 -16.27 -23.90
CA TRP A 569 10.66 -17.35 -22.95
C TRP A 569 9.50 -18.34 -23.07
N GLY A 570 9.81 -19.64 -23.16
CA GLY A 570 8.80 -20.69 -23.15
C GLY A 570 8.00 -20.74 -21.84
N GLU A 571 7.06 -21.67 -21.73
CA GLU A 571 6.17 -21.76 -20.56
C GLU A 571 6.80 -22.43 -19.33
N ASP A 572 7.98 -23.03 -19.49
CA ASP A 572 8.63 -23.86 -18.49
C ASP A 572 9.51 -23.08 -17.51
N TRP A 573 9.79 -21.81 -17.78
CA TRP A 573 10.76 -21.02 -17.02
C TRP A 573 10.22 -19.63 -16.70
N ALA A 574 10.49 -19.17 -15.48
CA ALA A 574 10.13 -17.83 -15.03
C ALA A 574 11.17 -17.30 -14.03
N ILE A 575 11.22 -15.98 -13.88
CA ILE A 575 11.95 -15.31 -12.81
C ILE A 575 10.98 -15.11 -11.64
N CYS A 576 11.35 -15.57 -10.45
CA CYS A 576 10.57 -15.36 -9.24
C CYS A 576 11.28 -14.35 -8.32
N LEU A 577 10.53 -13.37 -7.86
CA LEU A 577 10.90 -12.40 -6.83
C LEU A 577 10.26 -12.84 -5.51
N THR A 578 11.07 -13.05 -4.47
CA THR A 578 10.58 -13.29 -3.11
C THR A 578 11.00 -12.16 -2.19
N ILE A 579 10.08 -11.72 -1.34
CA ILE A 579 10.28 -10.62 -0.41
C ILE A 579 9.90 -11.09 0.99
N SER A 580 10.82 -10.92 1.93
CA SER A 580 10.66 -11.22 3.35
C SER A 580 11.33 -10.13 4.19
N LEU A 581 11.30 -10.25 5.52
CA LEU A 581 12.04 -9.35 6.41
C LEU A 581 13.57 -9.46 6.26
N GLN A 582 14.10 -10.53 5.62
CA GLN A 582 15.52 -10.64 5.29
C GLN A 582 15.89 -9.86 4.01
N GLY A 583 14.89 -9.28 3.33
CA GLY A 583 15.07 -8.48 2.13
C GLY A 583 14.53 -9.16 0.87
N VAL A 584 15.11 -8.76 -0.26
CA VAL A 584 14.66 -9.15 -1.60
C VAL A 584 15.61 -10.19 -2.17
N LYS A 585 15.07 -11.31 -2.67
CA LYS A 585 15.83 -12.34 -3.38
C LYS A 585 15.20 -12.67 -4.72
N TRP A 586 16.07 -13.01 -5.66
CA TRP A 586 15.71 -13.32 -7.03
C TRP A 586 16.05 -14.78 -7.32
N TRP A 587 15.15 -15.43 -8.04
CA TRP A 587 15.22 -16.85 -8.32
C TRP A 587 14.89 -17.08 -9.78
N ILE A 588 15.54 -18.07 -10.37
CA ILE A 588 15.02 -18.70 -11.58
C ILE A 588 14.23 -19.94 -11.16
N VAL A 589 13.01 -20.05 -11.65
CA VAL A 589 12.11 -21.16 -11.32
C VAL A 589 11.75 -21.96 -12.56
N ARG A 590 11.74 -23.28 -12.40
CA ARG A 590 11.19 -24.21 -13.40
C ARG A 590 9.74 -24.52 -13.05
N LEU A 591 8.86 -24.30 -14.01
CA LEU A 591 7.43 -24.48 -13.87
C LEU A 591 7.00 -25.86 -14.36
N ALA A 592 6.01 -26.44 -13.70
CA ALA A 592 5.32 -27.63 -14.16
C ALA A 592 3.85 -27.27 -14.44
N SER A 593 3.38 -27.63 -15.64
CA SER A 593 1.97 -27.48 -16.00
C SER A 593 1.15 -28.50 -15.24
N THR A 594 0.15 -28.02 -14.49
CA THR A 594 -0.82 -28.88 -13.79
C THR A 594 -2.19 -28.85 -14.49
N SER A 595 -2.50 -27.74 -15.16
CA SER A 595 -3.64 -27.58 -16.06
C SER A 595 -3.26 -26.60 -17.19
N PRO A 596 -4.01 -26.50 -18.31
CA PRO A 596 -3.69 -25.55 -19.39
C PRO A 596 -3.64 -24.08 -18.93
N THR A 597 -4.21 -23.75 -17.76
CA THR A 597 -4.25 -22.40 -17.20
C THR A 597 -3.50 -22.26 -15.87
N SER A 598 -3.00 -23.35 -15.28
CA SER A 598 -2.41 -23.38 -13.94
C SER A 598 -1.05 -24.05 -13.94
N ARG A 599 -0.06 -23.34 -13.36
CA ARG A 599 1.31 -23.79 -13.23
C ARG A 599 1.76 -23.72 -11.77
N ILE A 600 2.59 -24.68 -11.38
CA ILE A 600 3.23 -24.74 -10.06
C ILE A 600 4.75 -24.63 -10.21
N ILE A 601 5.42 -24.21 -9.13
CA ILE A 601 6.88 -24.12 -9.08
C ILE A 601 7.41 -25.50 -8.68
N ASN A 602 8.23 -26.11 -9.53
CA ASN A 602 8.84 -27.41 -9.26
C ASN A 602 10.20 -27.24 -8.58
N THR A 603 11.09 -26.44 -9.17
CA THR A 603 12.44 -26.17 -8.66
C THR A 603 12.75 -24.67 -8.71
N ALA A 604 13.55 -24.20 -7.76
CA ALA A 604 14.01 -22.81 -7.67
C ALA A 604 15.52 -22.77 -7.45
N GLU A 605 16.23 -21.97 -8.23
CA GLU A 605 17.66 -21.70 -8.02
C GLU A 605 17.87 -20.20 -7.78
N THR A 606 18.70 -19.86 -6.80
CA THR A 606 18.99 -18.46 -6.45
C THR A 606 19.81 -17.78 -7.55
N LEU A 607 19.45 -16.53 -7.88
CA LEU A 607 20.22 -15.67 -8.75
C LEU A 607 21.10 -14.74 -7.90
N SER A 608 22.41 -14.90 -7.99
CA SER A 608 23.35 -14.03 -7.27
C SER A 608 23.45 -12.66 -7.93
N ILE A 609 23.03 -11.61 -7.23
CA ILE A 609 23.10 -10.22 -7.69
C ILE A 609 24.30 -9.53 -7.02
N PRO A 610 25.04 -8.67 -7.73
CA PRO A 610 26.12 -7.90 -7.10
C PRO A 610 25.62 -7.09 -5.90
N THR A 611 26.37 -7.14 -4.81
CA THR A 611 26.06 -6.40 -3.55
C THR A 611 26.12 -4.88 -3.71
N SER A 612 26.68 -4.38 -4.81
CA SER A 612 26.77 -2.95 -5.17
C SER A 612 25.49 -2.36 -5.76
N THR A 613 24.47 -3.18 -6.03
CA THR A 613 23.21 -2.73 -6.62
C THR A 613 22.46 -1.82 -5.65
N ARG A 614 22.26 -0.53 -5.98
CA ARG A 614 21.63 0.48 -5.11
C ARG A 614 20.11 0.65 -5.37
N SER A 615 19.65 0.40 -6.60
CA SER A 615 18.27 0.54 -7.06
C SER A 615 17.92 -0.55 -8.08
N PHE A 616 16.66 -1.00 -8.13
CA PHE A 616 16.19 -1.93 -9.15
C PHE A 616 15.75 -1.18 -10.43
N ASP A 617 16.71 -0.47 -11.04
CA ASP A 617 16.48 0.25 -12.29
C ASP A 617 16.45 -0.71 -13.49
N ARG A 618 15.97 -0.24 -14.64
CA ARG A 618 15.92 -1.02 -15.88
C ARG A 618 17.23 -1.75 -16.18
N HIS A 619 18.38 -1.10 -15.98
CA HIS A 619 19.70 -1.72 -16.18
C HIS A 619 19.92 -2.96 -15.29
N THR A 620 19.54 -2.88 -14.02
CA THR A 620 19.71 -3.98 -13.06
C THR A 620 18.74 -5.13 -13.33
N LEU A 621 17.52 -4.81 -13.80
CA LEU A 621 16.56 -5.81 -14.25
C LEU A 621 17.08 -6.54 -15.50
N MET A 622 17.63 -5.82 -16.48
CA MET A 622 18.27 -6.45 -17.65
C MET A 622 19.49 -7.30 -17.25
N LEU A 623 20.24 -6.90 -16.22
CA LEU A 623 21.33 -7.72 -15.68
C LEU A 623 20.81 -9.02 -15.06
N ILE A 624 19.73 -8.95 -14.26
CA ILE A 624 19.07 -10.13 -13.68
C ILE A 624 18.56 -11.06 -14.79
N GLU A 625 17.92 -10.51 -15.83
CA GLU A 625 17.50 -11.26 -17.02
C GLU A 625 18.67 -11.98 -17.68
N SER A 626 19.74 -11.24 -18.01
CA SER A 626 20.92 -11.80 -18.68
C SER A 626 21.57 -12.93 -17.88
N ARG A 627 21.59 -12.80 -16.53
CA ARG A 627 22.15 -13.79 -15.63
C ARG A 627 21.25 -15.02 -15.50
N ALA A 628 19.93 -14.81 -15.44
CA ALA A 628 18.96 -15.88 -15.46
C ALA A 628 19.07 -16.70 -16.75
N VAL A 629 19.17 -16.04 -17.91
CA VAL A 629 19.35 -16.72 -19.21
C VAL A 629 20.65 -17.52 -19.24
N ALA A 630 21.76 -16.92 -18.78
CA ALA A 630 23.05 -17.61 -18.73
C ALA A 630 23.00 -18.85 -17.82
N GLN A 631 22.39 -18.75 -16.64
CA GLN A 631 22.29 -19.86 -15.69
C GLN A 631 21.42 -21.00 -16.23
N VAL A 632 20.25 -20.69 -16.82
CA VAL A 632 19.37 -21.70 -17.44
C VAL A 632 20.01 -22.34 -18.65
N SER A 633 20.70 -21.56 -19.50
CA SER A 633 21.40 -22.11 -20.65
C SER A 633 22.46 -23.12 -20.21
N LEU A 634 23.25 -22.80 -19.18
CA LEU A 634 24.27 -23.68 -18.63
C LEU A 634 23.67 -24.95 -18.03
N SER A 635 22.63 -24.83 -17.20
CA SER A 635 22.00 -25.99 -16.55
C SER A 635 21.34 -26.91 -17.60
N ASN A 636 20.67 -26.35 -18.60
CA ASN A 636 20.06 -27.10 -19.70
C ASN A 636 21.12 -27.81 -20.55
N ILE A 637 22.19 -27.11 -20.95
CA ILE A 637 23.31 -27.69 -21.73
C ILE A 637 23.99 -28.81 -20.94
N SER A 638 24.26 -28.60 -19.64
CA SER A 638 24.87 -29.64 -18.80
C SER A 638 23.96 -30.87 -18.69
N SER A 639 22.65 -30.68 -18.50
CA SER A 639 21.68 -31.78 -18.49
C SER A 639 21.67 -32.54 -19.82
N GLN A 640 21.66 -31.82 -20.96
CA GLN A 640 21.70 -32.43 -22.29
C GLN A 640 22.98 -33.23 -22.54
N LEU A 641 24.14 -32.69 -22.18
CA LEU A 641 25.43 -33.38 -22.33
C LEU A 641 25.50 -34.65 -21.48
N ARG A 642 24.96 -34.62 -20.25
CA ARG A 642 24.84 -35.82 -19.40
C ARG A 642 23.90 -36.86 -20.00
N ASN A 643 22.71 -36.44 -20.46
CA ASN A 643 21.73 -37.34 -21.08
C ASN A 643 22.26 -37.97 -22.37
N ALA A 644 23.01 -37.22 -23.17
CA ALA A 644 23.63 -37.69 -24.41
C ALA A 644 24.94 -38.47 -24.19
N LYS A 645 25.39 -38.64 -22.94
CA LYS A 645 26.66 -39.30 -22.56
C LYS A 645 27.90 -38.70 -23.24
N ILE A 646 27.92 -37.37 -23.41
CA ILE A 646 29.03 -36.63 -24.04
C ILE A 646 29.98 -36.13 -22.94
N SER A 647 31.27 -36.42 -23.05
CA SER A 647 32.29 -35.94 -22.12
C SER A 647 32.42 -34.42 -22.20
N HIS A 648 32.31 -33.75 -21.04
CA HIS A 648 32.36 -32.29 -20.96
C HIS A 648 33.00 -31.79 -19.66
N GLU A 649 33.62 -30.62 -19.73
CA GLU A 649 34.20 -29.90 -18.58
C GLU A 649 33.60 -28.49 -18.52
N ILE A 650 33.09 -28.07 -17.36
CA ILE A 650 32.53 -26.73 -17.16
C ILE A 650 33.52 -25.93 -16.32
N ARG A 651 34.05 -24.84 -16.89
CA ARG A 651 34.91 -23.89 -16.17
C ARG A 651 34.18 -22.58 -15.98
N HIS A 652 34.04 -22.13 -14.74
CA HIS A 652 33.56 -20.79 -14.45
C HIS A 652 34.70 -19.80 -14.61
N VAL A 653 34.50 -18.77 -15.44
CA VAL A 653 35.51 -17.75 -15.71
C VAL A 653 34.98 -16.43 -15.15
N SER A 654 35.75 -15.81 -14.26
CA SER A 654 35.47 -14.44 -13.81
C SER A 654 35.56 -13.49 -15.01
N PRO A 655 34.62 -12.55 -15.20
CA PRO A 655 34.70 -11.59 -16.29
C PRO A 655 36.00 -10.81 -16.18
N ALA A 656 36.95 -11.07 -17.08
CA ALA A 656 38.22 -10.35 -17.13
C ALA A 656 37.93 -8.88 -17.44
N ALA A 657 38.55 -7.97 -16.68
CA ALA A 657 38.51 -6.54 -16.93
C ALA A 657 38.83 -6.28 -18.42
N ALA A 658 37.96 -5.51 -19.07
CA ALA A 658 38.09 -5.14 -20.48
C ALA A 658 39.48 -4.54 -20.73
N GLN A 659 40.38 -5.31 -21.33
CA GLN A 659 41.58 -4.76 -21.94
C GLN A 659 41.16 -4.14 -23.27
N THR A 660 41.30 -2.83 -23.33
CA THR A 660 41.11 -1.98 -24.51
C THR A 660 42.10 -2.35 -25.61
N ASN A 661 41.74 -3.31 -26.46
CA ASN A 661 42.41 -3.50 -27.75
C ASN A 661 41.40 -3.22 -28.87
N ILE A 662 41.49 -2.00 -29.40
CA ILE A 662 40.73 -1.49 -30.53
C ILE A 662 41.32 -2.10 -31.81
N THR A 663 41.03 -3.37 -32.10
CA THR A 663 41.19 -3.99 -33.45
C THR A 663 40.54 -5.39 -33.57
N ALA A 664 39.66 -5.80 -32.65
CA ALA A 664 39.01 -7.12 -32.72
C ALA A 664 37.53 -7.02 -33.17
N SER A 665 37.15 -7.90 -34.10
CA SER A 665 35.82 -8.14 -34.66
C SER A 665 34.66 -8.07 -33.63
N PRO A 666 33.41 -7.75 -34.05
CA PRO A 666 32.25 -7.44 -33.19
C PRO A 666 31.74 -8.55 -32.26
N LEU A 667 32.48 -9.65 -32.11
CA LEU A 667 32.15 -10.82 -31.28
C LEU A 667 32.82 -10.81 -29.88
N SER A 668 33.42 -9.70 -29.45
CA SER A 668 34.39 -9.70 -28.34
C SER A 668 33.90 -9.13 -27.00
N ALA A 669 32.65 -8.66 -26.89
CA ALA A 669 32.07 -8.26 -25.60
C ALA A 669 31.38 -9.46 -24.92
N SER A 670 32.17 -10.38 -24.35
CA SER A 670 31.64 -11.59 -23.73
C SER A 670 31.21 -11.35 -22.28
N THR A 671 29.91 -11.46 -21.98
CA THR A 671 29.34 -11.45 -20.62
C THR A 671 29.36 -12.85 -19.96
N THR A 672 30.17 -13.78 -20.50
CA THR A 672 30.26 -15.18 -20.08
C THR A 672 30.65 -15.35 -18.62
N THR A 673 29.82 -16.09 -17.87
CA THR A 673 30.10 -16.58 -16.51
C THR A 673 30.65 -18.02 -16.50
N ALA A 674 30.59 -18.72 -17.63
CA ALA A 674 31.10 -20.08 -17.79
C ALA A 674 31.48 -20.42 -19.23
N VAL A 675 32.45 -21.31 -19.36
CA VAL A 675 32.97 -21.88 -20.61
C VAL A 675 32.83 -23.40 -20.52
N ILE A 676 32.24 -24.02 -21.55
CA ILE A 676 31.99 -25.45 -21.58
C ILE A 676 32.90 -26.09 -22.62
N GLY A 677 33.83 -26.93 -22.17
CA GLY A 677 34.62 -27.81 -23.03
C GLY A 677 33.81 -29.05 -23.39
N ILE A 678 33.67 -29.36 -24.68
CA ILE A 678 32.93 -30.51 -25.21
C ILE A 678 33.88 -31.37 -26.04
N LYS A 679 33.84 -32.69 -25.85
CA LYS A 679 34.66 -33.61 -26.65
C LYS A 679 34.03 -33.86 -28.03
N PHE A 680 34.77 -33.54 -29.10
CA PHE A 680 34.32 -33.64 -30.50
C PHE A 680 33.97 -35.08 -30.91
N GLU A 681 34.78 -36.05 -30.51
CA GLU A 681 34.58 -37.48 -30.81
C GLU A 681 33.20 -37.95 -30.31
N ASP A 682 32.84 -37.64 -29.07
CA ASP A 682 31.57 -38.07 -28.48
C ASP A 682 30.36 -37.41 -29.17
N CYS A 683 30.56 -36.25 -29.83
CA CYS A 683 29.50 -35.57 -30.59
C CYS A 683 29.29 -36.11 -32.01
N MET A 684 30.38 -36.45 -32.72
CA MET A 684 30.37 -36.70 -34.17
C MET A 684 30.75 -38.13 -34.57
N GLN A 685 31.30 -38.94 -33.66
CA GLN A 685 31.73 -40.30 -33.98
C GLN A 685 30.52 -41.18 -34.38
N PRO A 686 30.63 -41.97 -35.47
CA PRO A 686 29.56 -42.86 -35.90
C PRO A 686 29.20 -43.89 -34.83
N SER A 687 27.92 -44.27 -34.75
CA SER A 687 27.45 -45.29 -33.80
C SER A 687 27.85 -46.72 -34.20
N SER A 688 28.07 -46.96 -35.50
CA SER A 688 28.43 -48.28 -36.05
C SER A 688 29.90 -48.65 -35.77
N VAL A 689 30.13 -49.85 -35.26
CA VAL A 689 31.48 -50.36 -34.91
C VAL A 689 32.39 -50.45 -36.14
N SER A 690 31.85 -50.84 -37.29
CA SER A 690 32.60 -50.94 -38.55
C SER A 690 33.05 -49.57 -39.07
N GLU A 691 32.22 -48.54 -38.89
CA GLU A 691 32.50 -47.18 -39.35
C GLU A 691 33.49 -46.46 -38.43
N ARG A 692 33.45 -46.73 -37.11
CA ARG A 692 34.40 -46.17 -36.15
C ARG A 692 35.86 -46.46 -36.48
N LYS A 693 36.15 -47.61 -37.10
CA LYS A 693 37.51 -47.99 -37.53
C LYS A 693 38.01 -47.18 -38.72
N LEU A 694 37.10 -46.72 -39.58
CA LEU A 694 37.39 -46.00 -40.81
C LEU A 694 37.26 -44.47 -40.65
N TRP A 695 36.53 -44.01 -39.63
CA TRP A 695 36.30 -42.60 -39.35
C TRP A 695 37.55 -41.94 -38.77
N LYS A 696 37.94 -40.80 -39.35
CA LYS A 696 39.04 -39.96 -38.86
C LYS A 696 38.47 -38.60 -38.42
N PRO A 697 38.86 -38.09 -37.24
CA PRO A 697 38.39 -36.79 -36.77
C PRO A 697 38.98 -35.67 -37.64
N TRP A 698 38.13 -34.74 -38.06
CA TRP A 698 38.51 -33.58 -38.87
C TRP A 698 38.71 -32.28 -38.07
N CYS A 699 38.43 -32.34 -36.76
CA CYS A 699 38.68 -31.29 -35.76
C CYS A 699 39.54 -31.83 -34.61
N CYS A 700 40.15 -30.92 -33.84
CA CYS A 700 40.73 -31.24 -32.54
C CYS A 700 39.67 -31.80 -31.58
N SER A 701 40.11 -32.65 -30.66
CA SER A 701 39.23 -33.38 -29.73
C SER A 701 38.44 -32.45 -28.80
N THR A 702 38.92 -31.24 -28.50
CA THR A 702 38.24 -30.30 -27.60
C THR A 702 37.59 -29.16 -28.38
N MET A 703 36.30 -28.93 -28.11
CA MET A 703 35.53 -27.79 -28.59
C MET A 703 35.11 -26.92 -27.41
N VAL A 704 35.12 -25.60 -27.59
CA VAL A 704 34.83 -24.64 -26.52
C VAL A 704 33.53 -23.91 -26.83
N LEU A 705 32.50 -24.13 -26.02
CA LEU A 705 31.21 -23.48 -26.11
C LEU A 705 31.12 -22.33 -25.11
N THR A 706 30.73 -21.15 -25.59
CA THR A 706 30.61 -19.92 -24.82
C THR A 706 29.24 -19.28 -25.03
N HIS A 707 28.64 -18.75 -23.96
CA HIS A 707 27.34 -18.06 -24.01
C HIS A 707 27.53 -16.56 -24.25
N HIS A 708 26.98 -16.04 -25.33
CA HIS A 708 27.15 -14.64 -25.77
C HIS A 708 25.91 -13.75 -25.55
N GLY A 709 24.91 -14.22 -24.80
CA GLY A 709 23.72 -13.44 -24.45
C GLY A 709 22.51 -13.74 -25.34
N VAL A 710 21.61 -12.76 -25.43
CA VAL A 710 20.35 -12.85 -26.19
C VAL A 710 20.43 -11.93 -27.41
N ASP A 711 19.97 -12.43 -28.55
CA ASP A 711 19.79 -11.66 -29.78
C ASP A 711 18.32 -11.19 -29.87
N GLU A 712 18.11 -9.88 -29.71
CA GLU A 712 16.80 -9.22 -29.79
C GLU A 712 16.47 -8.71 -31.22
N SER A 713 17.34 -8.94 -32.22
CA SER A 713 17.14 -8.42 -33.59
C SER A 713 16.01 -9.11 -34.36
N ALA A 714 15.57 -10.29 -33.92
CA ALA A 714 14.48 -11.05 -34.53
C ALA A 714 13.14 -10.70 -33.87
N LYS A 715 12.21 -10.13 -34.64
CA LYS A 715 10.91 -9.60 -34.17
C LYS A 715 10.01 -10.60 -33.45
N ASP A 716 10.19 -11.91 -33.67
CA ASP A 716 9.21 -12.93 -33.26
C ASP A 716 9.68 -13.87 -32.13
N ALA A 717 10.96 -13.85 -31.73
CA ALA A 717 11.43 -14.67 -30.60
C ALA A 717 12.84 -14.28 -30.09
N VAL A 718 12.98 -14.21 -28.75
CA VAL A 718 14.25 -14.15 -28.04
C VAL A 718 15.06 -15.41 -28.35
N LYS A 719 16.20 -15.25 -29.03
CA LYS A 719 17.15 -16.33 -29.30
C LYS A 719 18.38 -16.18 -28.43
N VAL A 720 18.77 -17.26 -27.76
CA VAL A 720 20.03 -17.34 -27.01
C VAL A 720 21.16 -17.62 -27.98
N VAL A 721 22.20 -16.81 -27.92
CA VAL A 721 23.39 -16.92 -28.77
C VAL A 721 24.49 -17.65 -28.01
N HIS A 722 24.94 -18.76 -28.58
CA HIS A 722 26.14 -19.45 -28.13
C HIS A 722 27.17 -19.45 -29.26
N VAL A 723 28.45 -19.41 -28.93
CA VAL A 723 29.54 -19.55 -29.90
C VAL A 723 30.37 -20.76 -29.55
N LEU A 724 30.46 -21.70 -30.48
CA LEU A 724 31.29 -22.89 -30.39
C LEU A 724 32.57 -22.68 -31.20
N LYS A 725 33.73 -22.72 -30.53
CA LYS A 725 35.05 -22.57 -31.14
C LYS A 725 35.80 -23.90 -31.13
N THR A 726 36.43 -24.25 -32.23
CA THR A 726 37.29 -25.44 -32.34
C THR A 726 38.43 -25.20 -33.33
N ASN A 727 39.48 -26.00 -33.25
CA ASN A 727 40.61 -25.97 -34.19
C ASN A 727 40.45 -27.11 -35.20
N LEU A 728 40.55 -26.78 -36.49
CA LEU A 728 40.54 -27.74 -37.57
C LEU A 728 41.88 -28.50 -37.63
N THR A 729 41.88 -29.74 -38.13
CA THR A 729 43.14 -30.43 -38.47
C THR A 729 43.82 -29.73 -39.65
N PRO A 730 45.16 -29.80 -39.77
CA PRO A 730 45.87 -29.08 -40.84
C PRO A 730 45.38 -29.47 -42.25
N GLU A 731 45.04 -30.74 -42.46
CA GLU A 731 44.48 -31.24 -43.73
C GLU A 731 43.13 -30.60 -44.06
N THR A 732 42.22 -30.51 -43.08
CA THR A 732 40.88 -29.95 -43.31
C THR A 732 40.91 -28.43 -43.38
N ALA A 733 41.82 -27.78 -42.64
CA ALA A 733 42.08 -26.36 -42.73
C ALA A 733 42.56 -25.96 -44.14
N GLN A 734 43.40 -26.77 -44.79
CA GLN A 734 43.82 -26.53 -46.18
C GLN A 734 42.65 -26.68 -47.17
N ILE A 735 41.83 -27.71 -47.03
CA ILE A 735 40.65 -27.93 -47.89
C ILE A 735 39.65 -26.76 -47.76
N LEU A 736 39.49 -26.23 -46.55
CA LEU A 736 38.57 -25.14 -46.23
C LEU A 736 39.20 -23.74 -46.36
N ALA A 737 40.50 -23.63 -46.65
CA ALA A 737 41.21 -22.36 -46.82
C ALA A 737 40.56 -21.39 -47.84
N PRO A 738 39.94 -21.84 -48.96
CA PRO A 738 39.25 -20.93 -49.90
C PRO A 738 38.10 -20.12 -49.29
N LEU A 739 37.61 -20.52 -48.11
CA LEU A 739 36.57 -19.85 -47.33
C LEU A 739 37.11 -18.86 -46.29
N ALA A 740 38.41 -18.90 -45.98
CA ALA A 740 38.99 -18.01 -44.97
C ALA A 740 38.94 -16.55 -45.46
N GLY A 741 38.30 -15.68 -44.67
CA GLY A 741 38.22 -14.23 -44.94
C GLY A 741 37.16 -13.78 -45.95
N LYS A 742 36.46 -14.68 -46.64
CA LYS A 742 35.27 -14.33 -47.47
C LYS A 742 34.03 -14.37 -46.59
N GLY A 743 33.57 -13.19 -46.13
CA GLY A 743 32.36 -13.08 -45.32
C GLY A 743 31.17 -13.73 -46.03
N THR A 744 30.60 -14.78 -45.45
CA THR A 744 29.33 -15.34 -45.91
C THR A 744 28.20 -14.39 -45.56
N SER A 745 27.19 -14.28 -46.43
CA SER A 745 26.03 -13.39 -46.24
C SER A 745 25.23 -13.64 -44.96
N ASN A 746 25.36 -14.84 -44.37
CA ASN A 746 24.97 -15.15 -43.00
C ASN A 746 26.24 -15.35 -42.15
N GLN A 747 26.44 -14.52 -41.13
CA GLN A 747 27.61 -14.51 -40.23
C GLN A 747 27.63 -15.68 -39.21
N ASP A 748 26.93 -16.78 -39.48
CA ASP A 748 26.73 -17.88 -38.53
C ASP A 748 27.97 -18.77 -38.35
N ILE A 749 28.89 -18.76 -39.30
CA ILE A 749 30.09 -19.62 -39.32
C ILE A 749 31.27 -18.81 -39.82
N VAL A 750 32.35 -18.79 -39.05
CA VAL A 750 33.57 -18.06 -39.36
C VAL A 750 34.74 -19.03 -39.42
N PHE A 751 35.43 -19.03 -40.55
CA PHE A 751 36.71 -19.72 -40.75
C PHE A 751 37.83 -18.69 -40.66
N ALA A 752 38.66 -18.79 -39.64
CA ALA A 752 39.82 -17.92 -39.49
C ALA A 752 41.04 -18.53 -40.20
N ALA A 753 41.92 -17.66 -40.71
CA ALA A 753 43.12 -18.08 -41.45
C ALA A 753 44.10 -18.92 -40.61
N ASN A 754 43.98 -18.89 -39.28
CA ASN A 754 44.77 -19.68 -38.34
C ASN A 754 44.17 -21.08 -38.05
N GLY A 755 43.16 -21.52 -38.79
CA GLY A 755 42.55 -22.85 -38.63
C GLY A 755 41.47 -22.92 -37.54
N ILE A 756 41.05 -21.78 -36.97
CA ILE A 756 39.93 -21.74 -36.01
C ILE A 756 38.60 -21.73 -36.75
N LEU A 757 37.72 -22.65 -36.37
CA LEU A 757 36.31 -22.67 -36.72
C LEU A 757 35.48 -22.11 -35.57
N ALA A 758 34.71 -21.05 -35.82
CA ALA A 758 33.73 -20.52 -34.88
C ALA A 758 32.31 -20.66 -35.45
N LEU A 759 31.41 -21.32 -34.71
CA LEU A 759 30.01 -21.51 -35.05
C LEU A 759 29.14 -20.70 -34.10
N GLN A 760 28.39 -19.72 -34.61
CA GLN A 760 27.35 -19.03 -33.87
C GLN A 760 26.07 -19.86 -33.92
N LEU A 761 25.53 -20.19 -32.76
CA LEU A 761 24.34 -21.01 -32.55
C LEU A 761 23.26 -20.11 -31.96
N ARG A 762 22.13 -20.00 -32.65
CA ARG A 762 20.96 -19.25 -32.17
C ARG A 762 19.84 -20.24 -31.90
N THR A 763 19.50 -20.44 -30.64
CA THR A 763 18.44 -21.37 -30.22
C THR A 763 17.39 -20.66 -29.39
N HIS A 764 16.16 -21.15 -29.42
CA HIS A 764 15.14 -20.68 -28.49
C HIS A 764 15.53 -21.00 -27.05
N PHE A 765 15.09 -20.14 -26.13
CA PHE A 765 15.35 -20.33 -24.71
C PHE A 765 14.77 -21.66 -24.22
N GLY A 766 15.59 -22.48 -23.56
CA GLY A 766 15.20 -23.80 -23.04
C GLY A 766 15.21 -24.98 -24.04
N VAL A 767 15.48 -24.75 -25.33
CA VAL A 767 15.46 -25.80 -26.37
C VAL A 767 16.82 -26.53 -26.50
N ASP A 768 16.82 -27.75 -27.08
CA ASP A 768 18.01 -28.56 -27.33
C ASP A 768 19.05 -27.84 -28.22
N LEU A 769 20.23 -27.59 -27.65
CA LEU A 769 21.36 -26.97 -28.34
C LEU A 769 22.25 -28.01 -29.03
N ILE A 770 22.35 -29.21 -28.46
CA ILE A 770 23.25 -30.27 -28.94
C ILE A 770 22.80 -30.78 -30.31
N GLY A 771 21.48 -30.88 -30.54
CA GLY A 771 20.93 -31.16 -31.87
C GLY A 771 21.39 -30.16 -32.93
N ALA A 772 21.33 -28.85 -32.62
CA ALA A 772 21.77 -27.78 -33.52
C ALA A 772 23.28 -27.80 -33.77
N VAL A 773 24.09 -28.09 -32.73
CA VAL A 773 25.54 -28.28 -32.86
C VAL A 773 25.86 -29.42 -33.83
N LYS A 774 25.23 -30.59 -33.65
CA LYS A 774 25.45 -31.76 -34.51
C LYS A 774 25.06 -31.48 -35.96
N SER A 775 23.92 -30.83 -36.21
CA SER A 775 23.49 -30.44 -37.57
C SER A 775 24.51 -29.49 -38.23
N LYS A 776 24.91 -28.41 -37.56
CA LYS A 776 25.87 -27.45 -38.14
C LYS A 776 27.24 -28.08 -38.40
N LEU A 777 27.73 -28.95 -37.50
CA LEU A 777 28.99 -29.68 -37.72
C LEU A 777 28.91 -30.65 -38.90
N ARG A 778 27.80 -31.38 -39.06
CA ARG A 778 27.58 -32.26 -40.22
C ARG A 778 27.58 -31.49 -41.54
N ARG A 779 27.00 -30.28 -41.57
CA ARG A 779 27.05 -29.42 -42.77
C ARG A 779 28.47 -28.98 -43.12
N VAL A 780 29.31 -28.67 -42.13
CA VAL A 780 30.73 -28.37 -42.34
C VAL A 780 31.49 -29.59 -42.87
N GLU A 781 31.22 -30.78 -42.35
CA GLU A 781 31.82 -32.03 -42.84
C GLU A 781 31.41 -32.35 -44.28
N ARG A 782 30.12 -32.19 -44.64
CA ARG A 782 29.63 -32.32 -46.03
C ARG A 782 30.31 -31.35 -46.98
N LEU A 783 30.51 -30.11 -46.53
CA LEU A 783 31.21 -29.09 -47.29
C LEU A 783 32.66 -29.50 -47.57
N ALA A 784 33.37 -29.98 -46.55
CA ALA A 784 34.75 -30.46 -46.70
C ALA A 784 34.83 -31.66 -47.67
N ILE A 785 33.87 -32.60 -47.59
CA ILE A 785 33.76 -33.74 -48.51
C ILE A 785 33.59 -33.27 -49.95
N CYS A 786 32.67 -32.34 -50.20
CA CYS A 786 32.42 -31.86 -51.56
C CYS A 786 33.61 -31.07 -52.12
N LEU A 787 34.25 -30.20 -51.32
CA LEU A 787 35.43 -29.45 -51.74
C LEU A 787 36.61 -30.38 -52.06
N ALA A 788 36.87 -31.38 -51.22
CA ALA A 788 37.89 -32.39 -51.50
C ALA A 788 37.60 -33.19 -52.78
N ALA A 789 36.33 -33.50 -53.04
CA ALA A 789 35.92 -34.21 -54.24
C ALA A 789 35.97 -33.34 -55.51
N ILE A 790 35.82 -32.02 -55.38
CA ILE A 790 35.98 -31.02 -56.44
C ILE A 790 37.46 -30.82 -56.80
N THR A 791 38.33 -30.62 -55.80
CA THR A 791 39.77 -30.42 -56.04
C THR A 791 40.40 -31.61 -56.75
N LYS A 792 39.95 -32.84 -56.43
CA LYS A 792 40.39 -34.08 -57.11
C LYS A 792 40.07 -34.12 -58.61
N ARG A 793 39.04 -33.40 -59.08
CA ARG A 793 38.51 -33.46 -60.46
C ARG A 793 38.73 -32.19 -61.26
N SER A 794 39.58 -31.27 -60.77
CA SER A 794 39.87 -29.97 -61.40
C SER A 794 38.64 -29.08 -61.66
N PHE A 795 37.53 -29.29 -60.93
CA PHE A 795 36.38 -28.40 -60.99
C PHE A 795 36.70 -27.08 -60.27
N ILE A 796 36.10 -25.97 -60.71
CA ILE A 796 36.36 -24.65 -60.15
C ILE A 796 35.19 -24.24 -59.27
N VAL A 797 35.46 -23.87 -58.03
CA VAL A 797 34.44 -23.44 -57.09
C VAL A 797 34.13 -21.95 -57.29
N GLU A 798 32.87 -21.58 -57.54
CA GLU A 798 32.46 -20.19 -57.76
C GLU A 798 31.90 -19.53 -56.49
N LYS A 799 30.97 -20.21 -55.82
CA LYS A 799 30.35 -19.74 -54.57
C LYS A 799 30.38 -20.84 -53.55
N VAL A 800 30.69 -20.50 -52.31
CA VAL A 800 30.68 -21.47 -51.19
C VAL A 800 29.99 -20.83 -50.01
N ALA A 801 29.07 -21.57 -49.41
CA ALA A 801 28.40 -21.25 -48.16
C ALA A 801 28.22 -22.53 -47.36
N VAL A 802 27.95 -22.43 -46.05
CA VAL A 802 27.73 -23.65 -45.24
C VAL A 802 26.39 -24.31 -45.52
N THR A 803 25.49 -23.64 -46.23
CA THR A 803 24.25 -24.22 -46.75
C THR A 803 24.43 -24.93 -48.09
N GLY A 804 25.61 -24.85 -48.71
CA GLY A 804 25.85 -25.44 -50.03
C GLY A 804 26.92 -24.71 -50.83
N LEU A 805 27.24 -25.24 -52.00
CA LEU A 805 28.27 -24.69 -52.88
C LEU A 805 27.82 -24.69 -54.34
N VAL A 806 28.38 -23.78 -55.13
CA VAL A 806 28.22 -23.69 -56.58
C VAL A 806 29.59 -23.85 -57.22
N PHE A 807 29.69 -24.78 -58.14
CA PHE A 807 30.93 -25.14 -58.83
C PHE A 807 30.71 -25.23 -60.33
N ARG A 808 31.78 -24.96 -61.08
CA ARG A 808 31.88 -25.09 -62.52
C ARG A 808 32.60 -26.40 -62.83
N TYR A 809 31.98 -27.22 -63.67
CA TYR A 809 32.47 -28.57 -63.98
C TYR A 809 32.90 -28.76 -65.44
N SER A 810 32.73 -27.75 -66.31
CA SER A 810 33.30 -27.75 -67.66
C SER A 810 34.65 -27.04 -67.73
N THR A 811 35.54 -27.55 -68.57
CA THR A 811 36.89 -27.01 -68.84
C THR A 811 37.00 -26.32 -70.21
N ALA A 812 36.05 -26.52 -71.13
CA ALA A 812 36.02 -25.87 -72.44
C ALA A 812 35.56 -24.40 -72.33
N SER A 813 36.28 -23.49 -72.99
CA SER A 813 36.07 -22.03 -72.89
C SER A 813 34.74 -21.52 -73.47
N SER A 814 34.06 -22.32 -74.31
CA SER A 814 32.84 -21.93 -75.01
C SER A 814 31.54 -22.09 -74.21
N GLN A 815 31.50 -22.91 -73.14
CA GLN A 815 30.29 -23.14 -72.35
C GLN A 815 30.63 -23.35 -70.86
N GLN A 816 30.31 -22.37 -70.01
CA GLN A 816 30.56 -22.43 -68.56
C GLN A 816 29.42 -23.17 -67.84
N LEU A 817 29.52 -24.49 -67.72
CA LEU A 817 28.49 -25.31 -67.06
C LEU A 817 28.66 -25.26 -65.55
N LYS A 818 27.58 -24.84 -64.86
CA LYS A 818 27.53 -24.65 -63.41
C LYS A 818 26.53 -25.59 -62.77
N ALA A 819 26.89 -26.11 -61.59
CA ALA A 819 26.02 -26.89 -60.74
C ALA A 819 26.15 -26.40 -59.28
N GLY A 820 25.05 -26.48 -58.55
CA GLY A 820 24.98 -26.18 -57.12
C GLY A 820 24.56 -27.41 -56.32
N ILE A 821 25.16 -27.61 -55.15
CA ILE A 821 24.72 -28.59 -54.16
C ILE A 821 24.28 -27.80 -52.92
N LEU A 822 23.02 -27.97 -52.53
CA LEU A 822 22.46 -27.44 -51.29
C LEU A 822 22.41 -28.54 -50.23
N PHE A 823 22.77 -28.21 -49.00
CA PHE A 823 22.73 -29.11 -47.86
C PHE A 823 21.41 -28.95 -47.11
N SER A 824 20.78 -30.08 -46.79
CA SER A 824 19.54 -30.14 -46.01
C SER A 824 19.76 -30.92 -44.71
N ASP A 825 18.94 -30.63 -43.71
CA ASP A 825 18.89 -31.43 -42.47
C ASP A 825 17.97 -32.65 -42.60
N ASP A 826 17.24 -32.78 -43.72
CA ASP A 826 16.45 -33.97 -44.02
C ASP A 826 17.38 -35.19 -44.23
N ALA A 827 17.22 -36.21 -43.38
CA ALA A 827 18.02 -37.42 -43.42
C ALA A 827 17.81 -38.24 -44.71
N ALA A 828 16.64 -38.15 -45.33
CA ALA A 828 16.33 -38.85 -46.58
C ALA A 828 16.94 -38.14 -47.81
N GLN A 829 17.01 -36.80 -47.75
CA GLN A 829 17.56 -35.95 -48.80
C GLN A 829 18.64 -35.01 -48.26
N PRO A 830 19.81 -35.52 -47.85
CA PRO A 830 20.85 -34.73 -47.19
C PRO A 830 21.47 -33.65 -48.10
N MET A 831 21.42 -33.87 -49.41
CA MET A 831 22.01 -33.01 -50.44
C MET A 831 21.07 -32.89 -51.64
N GLN A 832 20.84 -31.66 -52.11
CA GLN A 832 20.03 -31.36 -53.28
C GLN A 832 20.90 -30.74 -54.38
N LEU A 833 20.97 -31.42 -55.53
CA LEU A 833 21.61 -30.93 -56.75
C LEU A 833 20.66 -29.95 -57.46
N ARG A 834 21.16 -28.76 -57.76
CA ARG A 834 20.47 -27.74 -58.54
C ARG A 834 21.34 -27.24 -59.68
N PHE A 835 20.73 -27.04 -60.83
CA PHE A 835 21.29 -26.26 -61.93
C PHE A 835 20.60 -24.88 -61.91
N ALA A 836 21.32 -23.79 -62.18
CA ALA A 836 20.76 -22.44 -62.06
C ALA A 836 19.59 -22.25 -63.05
N ALA A 837 18.52 -21.57 -62.62
CA ALA A 837 17.30 -21.41 -63.43
C ALA A 837 17.51 -20.53 -64.67
N GLU A 838 18.50 -19.64 -64.62
CA GLU A 838 18.90 -18.72 -65.70
C GLU A 838 19.71 -19.41 -66.81
N ASP A 839 20.30 -20.58 -66.51
CA ASP A 839 21.09 -21.38 -67.44
C ASP A 839 20.20 -22.39 -68.20
N SER A 840 19.29 -21.89 -69.06
CA SER A 840 18.52 -22.76 -69.99
C SER A 840 19.42 -23.58 -70.93
N THR A 841 20.71 -23.25 -70.97
CA THR A 841 21.76 -23.85 -71.79
C THR A 841 22.49 -25.01 -71.12
N ASN A 842 22.15 -25.39 -69.86
CA ASN A 842 22.81 -26.52 -69.19
C ASN A 842 22.19 -27.87 -69.61
N PRO A 843 22.94 -28.74 -70.33
CA PRO A 843 22.40 -30.00 -70.85
C PRO A 843 22.11 -31.04 -69.76
N HIS A 844 22.68 -30.92 -68.55
CA HIS A 844 22.45 -31.87 -67.46
C HIS A 844 21.09 -31.68 -66.76
N ARG A 845 20.33 -30.64 -67.10
CA ARG A 845 18.99 -30.40 -66.53
C ARG A 845 18.01 -31.52 -66.91
N CYS A 846 18.11 -32.08 -68.11
CA CYS A 846 17.22 -33.17 -68.56
C CYS A 846 17.42 -34.47 -67.75
N VAL A 847 18.62 -34.68 -67.21
CA VAL A 847 18.97 -35.85 -66.38
C VAL A 847 19.09 -35.51 -64.89
N GLN A 848 18.67 -34.31 -64.47
CA GLN A 848 18.75 -33.87 -63.08
C GLN A 848 18.07 -34.85 -62.09
N PRO A 849 16.87 -35.41 -62.35
CA PRO A 849 16.25 -36.37 -61.43
C PRO A 849 17.12 -37.63 -61.23
N LEU A 850 17.77 -38.09 -62.30
CA LEU A 850 18.65 -39.27 -62.25
C LEU A 850 19.95 -38.96 -61.49
N LEU A 851 20.51 -37.76 -61.66
CA LEU A 851 21.68 -37.30 -60.90
C LEU A 851 21.35 -37.08 -59.42
N GLN A 852 20.16 -36.54 -59.11
CA GLN A 852 19.69 -36.36 -57.74
C GLN A 852 19.54 -37.71 -57.02
N ASN A 853 19.09 -38.77 -57.72
CA ASN A 853 18.98 -40.11 -57.16
C ASN A 853 20.32 -40.69 -56.66
N LEU A 854 21.46 -40.21 -57.19
CA LEU A 854 22.78 -40.62 -56.69
C LEU A 854 23.11 -40.04 -55.31
N LEU A 855 22.45 -38.94 -54.91
CA LEU A 855 22.65 -38.26 -53.63
C LEU A 855 21.63 -38.67 -52.56
N LEU A 856 20.54 -39.36 -52.94
CA LEU A 856 19.53 -39.85 -52.00
C LEU A 856 20.12 -40.91 -51.06
N ALA A 857 19.72 -40.86 -49.79
CA ALA A 857 20.08 -41.87 -48.82
C ALA A 857 19.07 -43.04 -48.86
N PRO A 858 19.51 -44.31 -48.79
CA PRO A 858 18.59 -45.41 -48.59
C PRO A 858 17.90 -45.30 -47.21
N PRO A 859 16.63 -45.72 -47.07
CA PRO A 859 15.90 -45.60 -45.81
C PRO A 859 16.61 -46.40 -44.70
N GLY A 860 16.91 -45.72 -43.59
CA GLY A 860 17.51 -46.32 -42.39
C GLY A 860 19.04 -46.30 -42.31
N VAL A 861 19.76 -45.77 -43.32
CA VAL A 861 21.24 -45.70 -43.31
C VAL A 861 21.70 -44.30 -43.71
N SER A 862 22.19 -43.50 -42.74
CA SER A 862 22.81 -42.20 -43.00
C SER A 862 24.24 -42.18 -42.46
N SER A 863 25.16 -42.78 -43.20
CA SER A 863 26.59 -42.75 -42.89
C SER A 863 27.31 -41.65 -43.68
N MET A 864 28.17 -40.89 -43.00
CA MET A 864 29.00 -39.86 -43.66
C MET A 864 30.02 -40.47 -44.65
N ILE A 865 30.44 -41.72 -44.42
CA ILE A 865 31.36 -42.44 -45.31
C ILE A 865 30.66 -42.78 -46.63
N GLU A 866 29.41 -43.25 -46.54
CA GLU A 866 28.59 -43.51 -47.73
C GLU A 866 28.17 -42.23 -48.43
N GLU A 867 27.87 -41.15 -47.69
CA GLU A 867 27.65 -39.82 -48.26
C GLU A 867 28.85 -39.36 -49.10
N LYS A 868 30.08 -39.54 -48.59
CA LYS A 868 31.31 -39.27 -49.34
C LYS A 868 31.39 -40.09 -50.63
N ALA A 869 31.14 -41.40 -50.57
CA ALA A 869 31.16 -42.25 -51.75
C ALA A 869 30.09 -41.85 -52.79
N ARG A 870 28.91 -41.43 -52.35
CA ARG A 870 27.82 -40.92 -53.22
C ARG A 870 28.21 -39.61 -53.91
N VAL A 871 28.80 -38.67 -53.17
CA VAL A 871 29.30 -37.40 -53.75
C VAL A 871 30.41 -37.66 -54.76
N GLU A 872 31.35 -38.56 -54.45
CA GLU A 872 32.39 -38.94 -55.40
C GLU A 872 31.79 -39.56 -56.67
N LYS A 873 30.83 -40.48 -56.54
CA LYS A 873 30.13 -41.08 -57.68
C LYS A 873 29.37 -40.06 -58.52
N LEU A 874 28.71 -39.08 -57.89
CA LEU A 874 28.05 -37.99 -58.60
C LEU A 874 29.05 -37.21 -59.44
N PHE A 875 30.16 -36.76 -58.85
CA PHE A 875 31.15 -35.96 -59.56
C PHE A 875 31.89 -36.75 -60.64
N ASP A 876 32.12 -38.06 -60.44
CA ASP A 876 32.60 -38.94 -61.51
C ASP A 876 31.61 -39.01 -62.66
N THR A 877 30.31 -39.12 -62.35
CA THR A 877 29.25 -39.20 -63.37
C THR A 877 29.09 -37.86 -64.11
N LEU A 878 29.21 -36.72 -63.42
CA LEU A 878 29.24 -35.42 -64.08
C LEU A 878 30.44 -35.29 -65.01
N HIS A 879 31.63 -35.70 -64.56
CA HIS A 879 32.83 -35.66 -65.39
C HIS A 879 32.69 -36.54 -66.64
N THR A 880 32.15 -37.76 -66.52
CA THR A 880 32.01 -38.69 -67.67
C THR A 880 30.91 -38.30 -68.65
N THR A 881 29.81 -37.71 -68.18
CA THR A 881 28.65 -37.37 -69.02
C THR A 881 28.75 -35.98 -69.64
N THR A 882 29.65 -35.11 -69.17
CA THR A 882 29.73 -33.72 -69.64
C THR A 882 29.98 -33.58 -71.15
N PRO A 883 31.00 -34.23 -71.74
CA PRO A 883 31.24 -34.13 -73.19
C PRO A 883 30.10 -34.74 -74.02
N LEU A 884 29.52 -35.85 -73.54
CA LEU A 884 28.39 -36.53 -74.20
C LEU A 884 27.14 -35.64 -74.26
N LEU A 885 26.71 -35.10 -73.13
CA LEU A 885 25.49 -34.31 -73.05
C LEU A 885 25.66 -32.93 -73.70
N SER A 886 26.87 -32.37 -73.71
CA SER A 886 27.18 -31.13 -74.45
C SER A 886 27.01 -31.35 -75.96
N ALA A 887 27.53 -32.46 -76.51
CA ALA A 887 27.30 -32.82 -77.91
C ALA A 887 25.80 -33.01 -78.23
N CYS A 888 25.07 -33.70 -77.34
CA CYS A 888 23.63 -33.90 -77.50
C CYS A 888 22.86 -32.57 -77.56
N ALA A 889 23.17 -31.63 -76.67
CA ALA A 889 22.53 -30.32 -76.69
C ALA A 889 22.89 -29.50 -77.94
N ILE A 890 24.10 -29.61 -78.46
CA ILE A 890 24.47 -28.99 -79.74
C ILE A 890 23.65 -29.61 -80.88
N ILE A 891 23.47 -30.93 -80.90
CA ILE A 891 22.65 -31.63 -81.91
C ILE A 891 21.17 -31.20 -81.80
N GLU A 892 20.61 -31.15 -80.59
CA GLU A 892 19.24 -30.66 -80.34
C GLU A 892 19.06 -29.19 -80.72
N SER A 893 20.07 -28.34 -80.52
CA SER A 893 19.99 -26.92 -80.88
C SER A 893 19.83 -26.68 -82.40
N LYS A 894 20.30 -27.62 -83.23
CA LYS A 894 20.13 -27.59 -84.70
C LYS A 894 18.74 -28.02 -85.15
N ASP A 895 17.96 -28.67 -84.28
CA ASP A 895 16.58 -29.11 -84.53
C ASP A 895 15.72 -28.95 -83.27
N PRO A 896 15.37 -27.71 -82.89
CA PRO A 896 14.63 -27.43 -81.66
C PRO A 896 13.21 -28.01 -81.66
N ALA A 897 12.66 -28.39 -82.82
CA ALA A 897 11.36 -29.04 -82.94
C ALA A 897 11.45 -30.59 -82.81
N ALA A 898 12.66 -31.15 -82.68
CA ALA A 898 12.94 -32.59 -82.59
C ALA A 898 12.28 -33.42 -83.71
N LYS A 899 12.17 -32.86 -84.92
CA LYS A 899 11.53 -33.52 -86.08
C LYS A 899 12.49 -34.49 -86.78
N THR A 900 13.76 -34.11 -86.86
CA THR A 900 14.84 -34.77 -87.60
C THR A 900 15.81 -35.52 -86.70
N SER A 901 15.99 -35.11 -85.44
CA SER A 901 16.85 -35.81 -84.47
C SER A 901 16.19 -35.83 -83.09
N ARG A 902 15.97 -37.02 -82.53
CA ARG A 902 15.37 -37.25 -81.22
C ARG A 902 16.36 -37.93 -80.28
N ILE A 903 16.63 -37.32 -79.14
CA ILE A 903 17.51 -37.89 -78.11
C ILE A 903 16.65 -38.43 -76.96
N ALA A 904 16.95 -39.66 -76.54
CA ALA A 904 16.28 -40.32 -75.42
C ALA A 904 17.31 -40.87 -74.43
N SER A 905 17.25 -40.42 -73.18
CA SER A 905 18.08 -40.94 -72.08
C SER A 905 17.32 -42.04 -71.34
N ARG A 906 17.87 -43.27 -71.28
CA ARG A 906 17.28 -44.38 -70.51
C ARG A 906 17.81 -44.39 -69.08
N ASN A 907 19.12 -44.16 -68.92
CA ASN A 907 19.78 -43.94 -67.64
C ASN A 907 21.09 -43.14 -67.88
N LEU A 908 21.80 -42.76 -66.81
CA LEU A 908 23.03 -41.94 -66.90
C LEU A 908 24.19 -42.62 -67.67
N THR A 909 24.06 -43.91 -67.98
CA THR A 909 25.06 -44.72 -68.67
C THR A 909 24.58 -45.22 -70.04
N HIS A 910 23.35 -44.88 -70.46
CA HIS A 910 22.73 -45.39 -71.68
C HIS A 910 21.83 -44.32 -72.30
N LEU A 911 22.24 -43.81 -73.45
CA LEU A 911 21.56 -42.76 -74.22
C LEU A 911 21.34 -43.22 -75.66
N ARG A 912 20.26 -42.78 -76.29
CA ARG A 912 19.96 -43.07 -77.70
C ARG A 912 19.74 -41.80 -78.49
N ILE A 913 20.28 -41.75 -79.70
CA ILE A 913 20.05 -40.66 -80.66
C ILE A 913 19.41 -41.29 -81.90
N ARG A 914 18.22 -40.83 -82.27
CA ARG A 914 17.48 -41.30 -83.45
C ARG A 914 17.33 -40.17 -84.46
N TYR A 915 17.84 -40.36 -85.66
CA TYR A 915 17.62 -39.50 -86.81
C TYR A 915 16.41 -39.99 -87.62
N CYS A 916 15.57 -39.06 -88.06
CA CYS A 916 14.32 -39.29 -88.76
C CYS A 916 14.27 -38.46 -90.05
N SER A 917 13.43 -38.87 -91.01
CA SER A 917 13.21 -38.17 -92.29
C SER A 917 12.97 -36.66 -92.10
N PRO A 918 13.58 -35.79 -92.94
CA PRO A 918 14.28 -36.06 -94.21
C PRO A 918 15.74 -36.53 -94.07
N LEU A 919 16.26 -36.71 -92.85
CA LEU A 919 17.59 -37.31 -92.64
C LEU A 919 17.55 -38.84 -92.82
N PRO A 920 18.69 -39.49 -93.13
CA PRO A 920 18.80 -40.93 -93.10
C PRO A 920 18.34 -41.51 -91.76
N SER A 921 17.47 -42.52 -91.81
CA SER A 921 16.95 -43.20 -90.63
C SER A 921 18.10 -43.93 -89.92
N LEU A 922 18.54 -43.40 -88.78
CA LEU A 922 19.68 -43.93 -88.02
C LEU A 922 19.39 -43.86 -86.53
N THR A 923 19.46 -44.99 -85.83
CA THR A 923 19.35 -45.02 -84.36
C THR A 923 20.68 -45.46 -83.75
N LEU A 924 21.31 -44.56 -83.00
CA LEU A 924 22.53 -44.81 -82.24
C LEU A 924 22.21 -45.20 -80.81
N ASN A 925 22.89 -46.22 -80.33
CA ASN A 925 22.89 -46.66 -78.95
C ASN A 925 24.23 -46.29 -78.31
N ILE A 926 24.22 -45.48 -77.26
CA ILE A 926 25.40 -44.93 -76.61
C ILE A 926 25.45 -45.46 -75.17
N GLU A 927 26.45 -46.29 -74.86
CA GLU A 927 26.58 -46.98 -73.59
C GLU A 927 27.93 -46.69 -72.92
N ALA A 928 27.93 -46.41 -71.62
CA ALA A 928 29.14 -46.24 -70.83
C ALA A 928 29.75 -47.61 -70.49
N LEU A 929 31.02 -47.80 -70.86
CA LEU A 929 31.81 -48.99 -70.56
C LEU A 929 32.94 -48.64 -69.59
N ARG A 930 33.21 -49.51 -68.63
CA ARG A 930 34.39 -49.41 -67.78
C ARG A 930 35.33 -50.58 -68.06
N LYS A 931 36.52 -50.30 -68.57
CA LYS A 931 37.54 -51.31 -68.89
C LYS A 931 38.89 -50.86 -68.34
N GLU A 932 39.58 -51.73 -67.61
CA GLU A 932 40.88 -51.46 -66.97
C GLU A 932 40.92 -50.16 -66.15
N GLY A 933 39.83 -49.87 -65.42
CA GLY A 933 39.73 -48.68 -64.58
C GLY A 933 39.44 -47.37 -65.33
N LYS A 934 39.41 -47.36 -66.66
CA LYS A 934 39.05 -46.19 -67.49
C LYS A 934 37.57 -46.23 -67.90
N ASN A 935 36.92 -45.07 -67.87
CA ASN A 935 35.56 -44.89 -68.39
C ASN A 935 35.64 -44.57 -69.88
N LEU A 936 34.87 -45.29 -70.69
CA LEU A 936 34.79 -45.20 -72.14
C LEU A 936 33.31 -45.13 -72.55
N TRP A 937 33.01 -44.62 -73.72
CA TRP A 937 31.67 -44.63 -74.31
C TRP A 937 31.68 -45.48 -75.58
N SER A 938 30.71 -46.39 -75.71
CA SER A 938 30.48 -47.21 -76.89
C SER A 938 29.26 -46.68 -77.63
N ILE A 939 29.42 -46.37 -78.92
CA ILE A 939 28.39 -45.86 -79.82
C ILE A 939 28.14 -46.95 -80.86
N THR A 940 26.98 -47.60 -80.87
CA THR A 940 26.64 -48.66 -81.83
C THR A 940 25.38 -48.32 -82.60
N VAL A 941 25.25 -48.80 -83.84
CA VAL A 941 24.02 -48.69 -84.61
C VAL A 941 23.03 -49.75 -84.12
N LEU A 942 21.80 -49.38 -83.81
CA LEU A 942 20.75 -50.33 -83.44
C LEU A 942 20.32 -51.14 -84.68
N LYS A 943 20.32 -52.47 -84.56
CA LYS A 943 19.90 -53.36 -85.65
C LYS A 943 18.39 -53.32 -85.84
N ASP A 944 17.94 -52.78 -86.98
CA ASP A 944 16.55 -52.82 -87.44
C ASP A 944 16.43 -53.77 -88.64
N GLN A 945 15.26 -54.39 -88.86
CA GLN A 945 15.07 -55.43 -89.90
C GLN A 945 14.91 -54.86 -91.33
N THR A 946 15.19 -53.57 -91.54
CA THR A 946 15.04 -52.87 -92.81
C THR A 946 16.34 -52.85 -93.62
N PRO A 947 16.27 -52.73 -94.96
CA PRO A 947 17.46 -52.55 -95.82
C PRO A 947 18.25 -51.25 -95.53
N GLU A 948 17.74 -50.39 -94.66
CA GLU A 948 18.37 -49.13 -94.21
C GLU A 948 19.53 -49.37 -93.22
N TYR A 949 19.69 -50.58 -92.68
CA TYR A 949 20.73 -50.89 -91.68
C TYR A 949 22.16 -50.87 -92.24
N ASP A 950 22.39 -51.40 -93.45
CA ASP A 950 23.74 -51.38 -94.05
C ASP A 950 24.16 -49.94 -94.41
N GLN A 951 23.23 -49.12 -94.88
CA GLN A 951 23.46 -47.69 -95.12
C GLN A 951 23.82 -46.95 -93.83
N ALA A 952 23.16 -47.28 -92.71
CA ALA A 952 23.48 -46.73 -91.39
C ALA A 952 24.88 -47.14 -90.89
N LEU A 953 25.35 -48.35 -91.19
CA LEU A 953 26.71 -48.80 -90.88
C LEU A 953 27.77 -48.07 -91.71
N ASP A 954 27.50 -47.83 -92.98
CA ASP A 954 28.40 -47.08 -93.88
C ASP A 954 28.57 -45.62 -93.41
N LEU A 955 27.48 -44.97 -92.97
CA LEU A 955 27.52 -43.63 -92.39
C LEU A 955 28.36 -43.57 -91.10
N LEU A 956 28.26 -44.58 -90.24
CA LEU A 956 29.07 -44.67 -89.02
C LEU A 956 30.56 -44.94 -89.34
N GLN A 957 30.84 -45.70 -90.40
CA GLN A 957 32.20 -46.00 -90.84
C GLN A 957 32.95 -44.76 -91.36
N GLN A 958 32.26 -43.84 -92.05
CA GLN A 958 32.83 -42.58 -92.54
C GLN A 958 33.39 -41.65 -91.44
N VAL A 959 32.95 -41.82 -90.19
CA VAL A 959 33.36 -40.97 -89.07
C VAL A 959 34.79 -41.28 -88.62
N TRP A 960 35.23 -42.53 -88.73
CA TRP A 960 36.54 -42.99 -88.23
C TRP A 960 37.46 -43.54 -89.34
N GLN A 961 36.92 -43.98 -90.48
CA GLN A 961 37.75 -44.54 -91.56
C GLN A 961 38.61 -43.44 -92.21
N GLY A 962 39.94 -43.60 -92.11
CA GLY A 962 40.92 -42.66 -92.66
C GLY A 962 41.24 -41.44 -91.77
N LYS A 963 40.66 -41.35 -90.57
CA LYS A 963 40.94 -40.28 -89.59
C LYS A 963 41.60 -40.87 -88.34
N ASP A 964 42.84 -40.50 -88.05
CA ASP A 964 43.51 -40.87 -86.79
C ASP A 964 43.04 -39.90 -85.68
N VAL A 965 41.98 -40.28 -84.97
CA VAL A 965 41.40 -39.47 -83.88
C VAL A 965 41.84 -40.07 -82.54
N ASP A 966 42.64 -39.31 -81.80
CA ASP A 966 43.17 -39.74 -80.51
C ASP A 966 42.04 -40.12 -79.53
N GLY A 967 42.20 -41.26 -78.87
CA GLY A 967 41.23 -41.81 -77.93
C GLY A 967 39.98 -42.45 -78.55
N VAL A 968 39.92 -42.67 -79.87
CA VAL A 968 38.78 -43.29 -80.57
C VAL A 968 39.21 -44.60 -81.24
N LYS A 969 38.42 -45.66 -81.09
CA LYS A 969 38.59 -46.93 -81.81
C LYS A 969 37.27 -47.30 -82.48
N GLY A 970 37.25 -47.29 -83.82
CA GLY A 970 36.09 -47.68 -84.61
C GLY A 970 36.13 -49.16 -85.03
N PHE A 971 34.94 -49.76 -85.13
CA PHE A 971 34.67 -51.06 -85.72
C PHE A 971 33.43 -50.93 -86.61
N ARG A 972 33.18 -51.89 -87.51
CA ARG A 972 32.07 -51.81 -88.49
C ARG A 972 30.71 -51.52 -87.84
N THR A 973 30.44 -52.06 -86.65
CA THR A 973 29.16 -51.94 -85.96
C THR A 973 29.13 -50.87 -84.86
N GLY A 974 30.23 -50.18 -84.60
CA GLY A 974 30.27 -49.16 -83.55
C GLY A 974 31.64 -48.53 -83.27
N ILE A 975 31.65 -47.48 -82.45
CA ILE A 975 32.82 -46.70 -82.07
C ILE A 975 32.98 -46.74 -80.55
N VAL A 976 34.19 -46.99 -80.04
CA VAL A 976 34.52 -46.81 -78.63
C VAL A 976 35.40 -45.57 -78.49
N ALA A 977 34.96 -44.60 -77.70
CA ALA A 977 35.65 -43.34 -77.50
C ALA A 977 35.95 -43.08 -76.02
N GLN A 978 37.11 -42.50 -75.73
CA GLN A 978 37.43 -41.95 -74.41
C GLN A 978 36.53 -40.76 -74.08
N VAL A 979 36.24 -40.53 -72.79
CA VAL A 979 35.31 -39.48 -72.31
C VAL A 979 35.51 -38.13 -73.01
N GLY A 980 36.75 -37.66 -73.15
CA GLY A 980 37.04 -36.37 -73.79
C GLY A 980 36.87 -36.33 -75.32
N ALA A 981 36.91 -37.47 -76.00
CA ALA A 981 36.84 -37.55 -77.46
C ALA A 981 35.39 -37.74 -77.99
N VAL A 982 34.46 -38.16 -77.14
CA VAL A 982 33.07 -38.48 -77.49
C VAL A 982 32.31 -37.30 -78.08
N GLU A 983 32.55 -36.10 -77.54
CA GLU A 983 31.88 -34.89 -78.02
C GLU A 983 32.18 -34.65 -79.50
N LYS A 984 33.47 -34.70 -79.86
CA LYS A 984 33.93 -34.54 -81.24
C LYS A 984 33.39 -35.64 -82.16
N VAL A 985 33.43 -36.90 -81.71
CA VAL A 985 32.92 -38.05 -82.49
C VAL A 985 31.43 -37.92 -82.81
N LEU A 986 30.61 -37.48 -81.85
CA LEU A 986 29.17 -37.34 -82.07
C LEU A 986 28.83 -36.15 -82.97
N LEU A 987 29.57 -35.03 -82.85
CA LEU A 987 29.40 -33.88 -83.73
C LEU A 987 29.85 -34.16 -85.16
N ASP A 988 30.96 -34.88 -85.34
CA ASP A 988 31.43 -35.34 -86.65
C ASP A 988 30.41 -36.28 -87.29
N LEU A 989 29.81 -37.19 -86.51
CA LEU A 989 28.76 -38.09 -86.97
C LEU A 989 27.47 -37.33 -87.36
N ASP A 990 26.99 -36.40 -86.53
CA ASP A 990 25.84 -35.53 -86.87
C ASP A 990 26.07 -34.75 -88.17
N GLY A 991 27.30 -34.25 -88.38
CA GLY A 991 27.70 -33.58 -89.63
C GLY A 991 27.59 -34.49 -90.86
N VAL A 992 28.05 -35.74 -90.75
CA VAL A 992 27.95 -36.74 -91.83
C VAL A 992 26.50 -37.07 -92.16
N VAL A 993 25.66 -37.28 -91.15
CA VAL A 993 24.24 -37.64 -91.34
C VAL A 993 23.46 -36.48 -91.97
N ARG A 994 23.69 -35.24 -91.52
CA ARG A 994 23.00 -34.05 -92.08
C ARG A 994 23.47 -33.66 -93.48
N GLY A 995 24.72 -33.96 -93.83
CA GLY A 995 25.25 -33.72 -95.18
C GLY A 995 24.61 -34.56 -96.29
N GLN A 996 23.92 -35.65 -95.95
CA GLN A 996 23.31 -36.59 -96.92
C GLN A 996 21.85 -36.27 -97.27
N GLY A 997 21.16 -35.38 -96.54
CA GLY A 997 19.74 -35.05 -96.75
C GLY A 997 19.46 -33.90 -97.73
N GLY A 998 20.44 -33.48 -98.53
CA GLY A 998 20.46 -32.16 -99.18
C GLY A 998 20.17 -32.06 -100.69
N ASP A 999 20.02 -33.14 -101.45
CA ASP A 999 19.87 -33.05 -102.93
C ASP A 999 18.62 -33.77 -103.44
N GLY A 1000 17.66 -33.00 -103.98
CA GLY A 1000 16.46 -33.55 -104.63
C GLY A 1000 15.31 -32.57 -104.89
N GLN A 1001 15.58 -31.33 -105.31
CA GLN A 1001 14.57 -30.49 -105.98
C GLN A 1001 14.57 -30.79 -107.49
N GLY A 1002 13.43 -31.21 -108.05
CA GLY A 1002 13.33 -31.58 -109.46
C GLY A 1002 11.91 -31.81 -109.99
N HIS A 1003 11.15 -30.72 -110.09
CA HIS A 1003 10.12 -30.41 -111.10
C HIS A 1003 8.71 -31.01 -110.97
N GLU A 1004 7.76 -30.11 -110.67
CA GLU A 1004 6.38 -30.18 -111.14
C GLU A 1004 6.35 -30.28 -112.68
N VAL A 1005 5.67 -31.31 -113.18
CA VAL A 1005 5.02 -31.31 -114.49
C VAL A 1005 3.54 -31.55 -114.23
N VAL A 1006 2.71 -30.58 -114.59
CA VAL A 1006 1.25 -30.64 -114.55
C VAL A 1006 0.74 -31.40 -115.77
N VAL A 1007 -0.10 -32.43 -115.57
CA VAL A 1007 -1.23 -32.77 -116.48
C VAL A 1007 -2.40 -33.33 -115.65
N LEU A 1008 -3.58 -32.77 -115.93
CA LEU A 1008 -4.97 -32.96 -115.44
C LEU A 1008 -5.40 -34.44 -115.38
N ASP A 1009 -6.30 -34.93 -114.50
CA ASP A 1009 -7.56 -34.42 -113.92
C ASP A 1009 -7.67 -34.54 -112.39
#